data_AF-A0A191V3Y0-F1
#
_entry.id   AF-A0A191V3Y0-F1
#
_cell.length_a   1.000
_cell.length_b   1.000
_cell.length_c   1.000
_cell.angle_alpha   90.00
_cell.angle_beta   90.00
_cell.angle_gamma   90.00
#
_symmetry.space_group_name_H-M   'P 1'
#
loop_
_entity.id
_entity.type
_entity.pdbx_description
1 polymer ?
#
loop_
_entity_poly.entity_id
_entity_poly.type
_entity_poly.pdbx_seq_one_letter_code
_entity_poly.pdbx_strand_id
1 'polypeptide(L)'
;MEASDRAWAAAHAKGSRAWALAEAARTGKKVVVGDETTATDYTTANPDGTLTTELTAGPERTWVDGKWRKVDVTLARNSDGSIASKAHPAGLRLGGKGGTLPRSLRAAQDGTARDLVTIGTGEGKVTLQWKGGLPEPELDGTRARYENAVPGADVIVEATRTGFEQFVEIGERPSGAYSYTLPVKAEGLRAKANKDGSVTFTDAANGAERAVMPAPVMWDAAVDRRSGEHTNRVRVGMEVIDKGAGEIDLVVTPDADFLADPDTRYPVTVDPSTSALSNTFDTYVQQGETVDWSTDVELDFGNPGTTNANGTPRTARSFITWNTTPIQDALIVDTNLALYNFHAGNTDCTAQSWTVWDTGAPSTSSRWTSQPAWNKQYHSSTETRGNPSCTAQPDGWINADVDELVQTWASAKATRGHLGLRAATDDVRAWKRVNSANSATNQPKLSVTYNYRPSDGTNRQAGGPFRSFAGVWAVNTTTPTLRDTFTDPDGDTVNGTFQVYDAATNTPITTPAGEGLLVSDFVASGKPASVTVPAGQLKDGRTYKFRTNPYDGTHYNLSWSGWTQFVVDTTAPGAPQKVASATYPENWGGGGAGVAGGFDVTTGASDAYEVRFRLDPFSDDPDGAGWTSVRTVTPAASARAVAPDASYTVTPAADGNHVAQTRTVDRAGNVGPIKDYGFTAGSRDYNREQAIDITLPANDTSAQQPEPSDPPQPAWEQWKGGIKVPAPTTTAAGTRVTVTPREQASEEFTRKAARQLGARAPSYPDPVVKDAWCQPSLFGEAQKSLMTRTEACLFFDITFVAETKAQEGVIPVKYRANYEVHYQVKTDAHGDSIKTWVQINPVYNNFPGDENAVVMGAGDPGAWFDSMCEGAACNTGGDSVRQNIDFYGDLTWKGGMNGNTPVDTHMATGTADHKWNGSVRNASGTTDGDLSASLPVSFNARPVTYVDPPPGLDGKKREWRDDYASWQSPGLIVACDKVASYGAPGCVLPQYAPTYRFNTAAYPEAAAHAWLIQNKSRIKGVGQSWDAPLQYLAPQARNKQNYDPQKSRDAMCTRYQGAKSASTGWVPRKTFLPHPKTALHHVGPHFDEVNCDEFPFASTYQSAGMKKTNGGLNEAPNGGADCMQTVSAVADDGKTHFLDDTRYDAPSFAENCGRSSMSGDVNQGSMQPFGEFARTMRLLDTEGYFLDPGNAWFKGCDTSKAALVCTMTKP
;
A
#
# COMPACT_ATOMS: atom_id res chain seq x y z
N MET A 1 -8.54 17.08 13.16
CA MET A 1 -7.80 17.44 11.95
C MET A 1 -6.36 17.09 12.24
N GLU A 2 -5.54 16.67 11.26
CA GLU A 2 -4.10 16.59 11.53
C GLU A 2 -3.60 17.96 12.05
N ALA A 3 -2.50 17.98 12.79
CA ALA A 3 -1.84 19.24 13.15
C ALA A 3 -1.53 20.10 11.91
N SER A 4 -1.40 19.48 10.74
CA SER A 4 -1.23 20.10 9.41
C SER A 4 -2.50 20.84 8.93
N ASP A 5 -3.70 20.28 9.09
CA ASP A 5 -4.97 20.89 8.70
C ASP A 5 -5.35 22.07 9.63
N ARG A 6 -5.07 21.97 10.94
CA ARG A 6 -5.23 23.11 11.88
C ARG A 6 -4.22 24.22 11.59
N ALA A 7 -2.97 23.87 11.23
CA ALA A 7 -1.97 24.83 10.78
C ALA A 7 -2.35 25.48 9.43
N TRP A 8 -3.01 24.74 8.54
CA TRP A 8 -3.53 25.26 7.28
C TRP A 8 -4.68 26.25 7.51
N ALA A 9 -5.69 25.91 8.31
CA ALA A 9 -6.77 26.85 8.66
C ALA A 9 -6.23 28.11 9.37
N ALA A 10 -5.22 27.95 10.23
CA ALA A 10 -4.54 29.06 10.88
C ALA A 10 -3.73 29.96 9.95
N ALA A 11 -3.30 29.43 8.80
CA ALA A 11 -2.61 30.21 7.77
C ALA A 11 -3.57 30.90 6.78
N HIS A 12 -4.81 30.39 6.61
CA HIS A 12 -5.70 30.81 5.51
C HIS A 12 -7.01 31.50 5.94
N ALA A 13 -7.43 31.44 7.22
CA ALA A 13 -8.70 32.04 7.69
C ALA A 13 -8.59 32.64 9.11
N LYS A 14 -7.63 33.56 9.30
CA LYS A 14 -7.43 34.29 10.57
C LYS A 14 -8.68 35.12 10.91
N GLY A 15 -9.30 34.82 12.05
CA GLY A 15 -10.55 35.46 12.51
C GLY A 15 -11.72 34.49 12.67
N SER A 16 -11.66 33.31 12.05
CA SER A 16 -12.71 32.28 12.16
C SER A 16 -12.72 31.57 13.52
N ARG A 17 -13.87 30.96 13.86
CA ARG A 17 -14.07 30.18 15.11
C ARG A 17 -13.03 29.07 15.27
N ALA A 18 -12.86 28.25 14.23
CA ALA A 18 -11.91 27.13 14.23
C ALA A 18 -10.45 27.59 14.41
N TRP A 19 -10.07 28.72 13.81
CA TRP A 19 -8.75 29.32 14.04
C TRP A 19 -8.57 29.78 15.48
N ALA A 20 -9.54 30.48 16.04
CA ALA A 20 -9.47 31.04 17.38
C ALA A 20 -9.38 29.95 18.46
N LEU A 21 -10.15 28.87 18.34
CA LEU A 21 -10.08 27.70 19.23
C LEU A 21 -8.70 27.04 19.20
N ALA A 22 -8.13 26.85 17.99
CA ALA A 22 -6.80 26.28 17.84
C ALA A 22 -5.70 27.18 18.44
N GLU A 23 -5.78 28.50 18.23
CA GLU A 23 -4.81 29.46 18.76
C GLU A 23 -4.93 29.61 20.29
N ALA A 24 -6.15 29.52 20.83
CA ALA A 24 -6.39 29.58 22.27
C ALA A 24 -5.79 28.36 22.98
N ALA A 25 -6.04 27.16 22.46
CA ALA A 25 -5.43 25.93 22.95
C ALA A 25 -3.90 25.96 22.84
N ARG A 26 -3.36 26.45 21.72
CA ARG A 26 -1.90 26.55 21.49
C ARG A 26 -1.21 27.54 22.42
N THR A 27 -1.83 28.68 22.69
CA THR A 27 -1.23 29.77 23.48
C THR A 27 -1.56 29.72 24.96
N GLY A 28 -2.58 28.94 25.34
CA GLY A 28 -3.13 28.93 26.70
C GLY A 28 -3.84 30.25 27.07
N LYS A 29 -4.22 31.07 26.07
CA LYS A 29 -4.84 32.39 26.26
C LYS A 29 -6.15 32.49 25.48
N LYS A 30 -7.08 33.32 25.93
CA LYS A 30 -8.32 33.60 25.19
C LYS A 30 -8.01 34.29 23.85
N VAL A 31 -8.70 33.89 22.79
CA VAL A 31 -8.52 34.45 21.42
C VAL A 31 -9.87 34.92 20.87
N VAL A 32 -9.90 36.11 20.27
CA VAL A 32 -11.13 36.68 19.70
C VAL A 32 -11.53 35.93 18.42
N VAL A 33 -12.81 35.58 18.32
CA VAL A 33 -13.43 35.10 17.08
C VAL A 33 -13.91 36.32 16.30
N GLY A 34 -13.06 36.83 15.41
CA GLY A 34 -13.31 38.06 14.66
C GLY A 34 -14.58 37.98 13.80
N ASP A 35 -14.83 36.84 13.17
CA ASP A 35 -15.97 36.62 12.27
C ASP A 35 -17.33 36.61 12.99
N GLU A 36 -17.32 36.40 14.31
CA GLU A 36 -18.52 36.38 15.15
C GLU A 36 -18.67 37.65 16.00
N THR A 37 -17.78 38.62 15.83
CA THR A 37 -17.89 39.90 16.53
C THR A 37 -18.86 40.83 15.77
N THR A 38 -19.90 41.28 16.47
CA THR A 38 -20.87 42.25 15.96
C THR A 38 -20.86 43.54 16.80
N ALA A 39 -21.80 44.45 16.52
CA ALA A 39 -22.00 45.63 17.36
C ALA A 39 -22.44 45.26 18.79
N THR A 40 -23.18 44.15 18.95
CA THR A 40 -23.80 43.71 20.21
C THR A 40 -23.18 42.45 20.80
N ASP A 41 -22.38 41.72 20.04
CA ASP A 41 -21.85 40.39 20.39
C ASP A 41 -20.31 40.38 20.32
N TYR A 42 -19.66 39.69 21.26
CA TYR A 42 -18.21 39.51 21.25
C TYR A 42 -17.82 38.13 21.73
N THR A 43 -17.38 37.31 20.79
CA THR A 43 -17.02 35.91 21.05
C THR A 43 -15.51 35.75 21.21
N THR A 44 -15.15 34.98 22.23
CA THR A 44 -13.78 34.53 22.49
C THR A 44 -13.73 33.03 22.63
N ALA A 45 -12.71 32.41 22.06
CA ALA A 45 -12.35 31.02 22.29
C ALA A 45 -11.51 30.90 23.55
N ASN A 46 -11.89 29.97 24.43
CA ASN A 46 -11.18 29.67 25.66
C ASN A 46 -10.15 28.55 25.45
N PRO A 47 -9.07 28.49 26.26
CA PRO A 47 -8.05 27.44 26.15
C PRO A 47 -8.57 26.00 26.42
N ASP A 48 -9.72 25.87 27.07
CA ASP A 48 -10.34 24.59 27.44
C ASP A 48 -11.26 24.01 26.35
N GLY A 49 -11.37 24.68 25.20
CA GLY A 49 -12.21 24.26 24.07
C GLY A 49 -13.59 24.92 24.03
N THR A 50 -14.02 25.61 25.09
CA THR A 50 -15.31 26.32 25.10
C THR A 50 -15.24 27.68 24.40
N LEU A 51 -16.40 28.23 24.03
CA LEU A 51 -16.56 29.61 23.57
C LEU A 51 -17.22 30.44 24.67
N THR A 52 -16.80 31.70 24.86
CA THR A 52 -17.52 32.69 25.66
C THR A 52 -17.96 33.84 24.76
N THR A 53 -19.26 34.14 24.73
CA THR A 53 -19.85 35.30 24.04
C THR A 53 -20.40 36.30 25.05
N GLU A 54 -19.96 37.56 24.95
CA GLU A 54 -20.60 38.68 25.64
C GLU A 54 -21.68 39.29 24.75
N LEU A 55 -22.94 39.16 25.18
CA LEU A 55 -24.11 39.81 24.59
C LEU A 55 -24.36 41.15 25.31
N THR A 56 -24.74 42.19 24.56
CA THR A 56 -25.03 43.53 25.11
C THR A 56 -26.43 44.00 24.69
N ALA A 57 -27.14 44.71 25.57
CA ALA A 57 -28.52 45.16 25.31
C ALA A 57 -28.60 46.26 24.23
N GLY A 58 -27.49 46.93 23.94
CA GLY A 58 -27.31 47.87 22.83
C GLY A 58 -25.90 47.78 22.23
N PRO A 59 -25.62 48.51 21.14
CA PRO A 59 -24.31 48.47 20.48
C PRO A 59 -23.16 48.79 21.45
N GLU A 60 -22.28 47.84 21.78
CA GLU A 60 -21.02 48.08 22.53
C GLU A 60 -19.93 48.68 21.62
N ARG A 61 -19.95 48.27 20.34
CA ARG A 61 -18.89 48.52 19.36
C ARG A 61 -19.47 48.99 18.03
N THR A 62 -18.69 49.77 17.28
CA THR A 62 -18.99 50.22 15.92
C THR A 62 -17.80 49.98 14.99
N TRP A 63 -18.07 49.73 13.71
CA TRP A 63 -17.05 49.47 12.71
C TRP A 63 -16.56 50.78 12.10
N VAL A 64 -15.31 51.18 12.38
CA VAL A 64 -14.72 52.45 11.94
C VAL A 64 -13.32 52.22 11.37
N ASP A 65 -13.12 52.59 10.11
CA ASP A 65 -11.87 52.44 9.35
C ASP A 65 -11.35 50.99 9.31
N GLY A 66 -12.24 50.03 9.04
CA GLY A 66 -11.85 48.62 8.89
C GLY A 66 -11.56 47.89 10.20
N LYS A 67 -11.97 48.44 11.35
CA LYS A 67 -11.83 47.79 12.68
C LYS A 67 -12.99 48.11 13.60
N TRP A 68 -13.34 47.14 14.46
CA TRP A 68 -14.25 47.38 15.59
C TRP A 68 -13.62 48.34 16.59
N ARG A 69 -14.34 49.39 16.96
CA ARG A 69 -14.00 50.32 18.04
C ARG A 69 -15.13 50.35 19.04
N LYS A 70 -14.81 50.56 20.32
CA LYS A 70 -15.84 50.82 21.33
C LYS A 70 -16.62 52.08 20.95
N VAL A 71 -17.94 52.05 21.08
CA VAL A 71 -18.76 53.23 20.85
C VAL A 71 -18.40 54.30 21.88
N ASP A 72 -18.14 55.50 21.37
CA ASP A 72 -17.82 56.70 22.13
C ASP A 72 -18.74 57.82 21.64
N VAL A 73 -19.77 58.08 22.42
CA VAL A 73 -20.79 59.08 22.09
C VAL A 73 -20.43 60.48 22.56
N THR A 74 -19.25 60.68 23.16
CA THR A 74 -18.80 62.02 23.56
C THR A 74 -18.71 62.95 22.36
N LEU A 75 -19.30 64.14 22.49
CA LEU A 75 -19.37 65.14 21.45
C LEU A 75 -18.05 65.90 21.36
N ALA A 76 -17.57 66.06 20.15
CA ALA A 76 -16.36 66.83 19.85
C ALA A 76 -16.57 67.71 18.62
N ARG A 77 -15.84 68.82 18.59
CA ARG A 77 -15.78 69.68 17.42
C ARG A 77 -14.72 69.14 16.45
N ASN A 78 -15.12 68.93 15.21
CA ASN A 78 -14.25 68.49 14.13
C ASN A 78 -13.46 69.68 13.55
N SER A 79 -12.40 69.37 12.80
CA SER A 79 -11.54 70.37 12.15
C SER A 79 -12.27 71.22 11.10
N ASP A 80 -13.39 70.74 10.57
CA ASP A 80 -14.26 71.46 9.63
C ASP A 80 -15.31 72.35 10.33
N GLY A 81 -15.29 72.41 11.67
CA GLY A 81 -16.21 73.20 12.48
C GLY A 81 -17.54 72.49 12.79
N SER A 82 -17.79 71.30 12.23
CA SER A 82 -18.95 70.47 12.59
C SER A 82 -18.81 69.85 13.98
N ILE A 83 -19.92 69.46 14.59
CA ILE A 83 -19.94 68.77 15.88
C ILE A 83 -20.43 67.35 15.66
N ALA A 84 -19.74 66.36 16.19
CA ALA A 84 -20.10 64.95 16.06
C ALA A 84 -19.67 64.13 17.28
N SER A 85 -20.32 63.00 17.49
CA SER A 85 -19.82 62.00 18.43
C SER A 85 -18.53 61.35 17.91
N LYS A 86 -17.57 61.07 18.79
CA LYS A 86 -16.27 60.48 18.41
C LYS A 86 -16.37 59.13 17.68
N ALA A 87 -17.33 58.28 18.06
CA ALA A 87 -17.57 56.98 17.46
C ALA A 87 -19.02 56.49 17.71
N HIS A 88 -20.01 57.13 17.10
CA HIS A 88 -21.43 56.72 17.18
C HIS A 88 -21.79 55.67 16.11
N PRO A 89 -22.54 54.58 16.43
CA PRO A 89 -22.91 53.53 15.47
C PRO A 89 -23.57 54.03 14.18
N ALA A 90 -24.49 54.99 14.31
CA ALA A 90 -25.19 55.62 13.18
C ALA A 90 -24.61 56.98 12.75
N GLY A 91 -23.41 57.37 13.21
CA GLY A 91 -22.73 58.59 12.76
C GLY A 91 -23.43 59.91 13.11
N LEU A 92 -23.82 60.08 14.38
CA LEU A 92 -24.51 61.27 14.89
C LEU A 92 -23.69 62.57 14.73
N ARG A 93 -24.33 63.60 14.18
CA ARG A 93 -23.78 64.95 13.95
C ARG A 93 -24.75 66.02 14.42
N LEU A 94 -24.23 67.10 14.99
CA LEU A 94 -25.00 68.26 15.47
C LEU A 94 -24.70 69.51 14.64
N GLY A 95 -25.69 70.40 14.56
CA GLY A 95 -25.58 71.68 13.88
C GLY A 95 -24.78 72.71 14.67
N GLY A 96 -23.74 73.29 14.07
CA GLY A 96 -23.04 74.42 14.68
C GLY A 96 -23.81 75.75 14.62
N LYS A 97 -23.20 76.81 15.16
CA LYS A 97 -23.72 78.18 15.12
C LYS A 97 -24.14 78.60 13.71
N GLY A 98 -25.33 79.18 13.57
CA GLY A 98 -25.76 79.79 12.31
C GLY A 98 -27.22 80.23 12.30
N GLY A 99 -27.57 81.08 11.33
CA GLY A 99 -28.88 81.73 11.25
C GLY A 99 -29.03 82.91 12.23
N THR A 100 -30.21 83.53 12.26
CA THR A 100 -30.52 84.67 13.13
C THR A 100 -31.41 84.23 14.28
N LEU A 101 -30.99 84.51 15.53
CA LEU A 101 -31.77 84.16 16.72
C LEU A 101 -33.11 84.92 16.72
N PRO A 102 -34.24 84.23 16.96
CA PRO A 102 -35.55 84.87 17.00
C PRO A 102 -35.70 85.77 18.23
N ARG A 103 -36.34 86.94 18.06
CA ARG A 103 -36.58 87.90 19.15
C ARG A 103 -37.94 87.71 19.87
N SER A 104 -38.77 86.79 19.38
CA SER A 104 -40.07 86.43 19.96
C SER A 104 -40.45 85.01 19.56
N LEU A 105 -41.36 84.36 20.29
CA LEU A 105 -41.86 83.02 19.97
C LEU A 105 -42.50 82.96 18.57
N ARG A 106 -43.25 84.01 18.19
CA ARG A 106 -43.81 84.16 16.85
C ARG A 106 -42.71 84.16 15.78
N ALA A 107 -41.63 84.90 16.00
CA ALA A 107 -40.50 84.94 15.07
C ALA A 107 -39.73 83.60 15.01
N ALA A 108 -39.75 82.81 16.10
CA ALA A 108 -39.19 81.46 16.10
C ALA A 108 -40.04 80.50 15.25
N GLN A 109 -41.38 80.60 15.32
CA GLN A 109 -42.31 79.78 14.53
C GLN A 109 -42.21 80.03 13.01
N ASP A 110 -41.97 81.29 12.62
CA ASP A 110 -41.82 81.71 11.21
C ASP A 110 -40.36 81.63 10.71
N GLY A 111 -39.42 81.23 11.57
CA GLY A 111 -37.99 81.19 11.26
C GLY A 111 -37.61 80.12 10.24
N THR A 112 -36.55 80.39 9.45
CA THR A 112 -35.99 79.39 8.52
C THR A 112 -35.47 78.18 9.28
N ALA A 113 -35.89 76.98 8.86
CA ALA A 113 -35.45 75.72 9.46
C ALA A 113 -33.98 75.42 9.14
N ARG A 114 -33.24 74.90 10.13
CA ARG A 114 -31.83 74.51 10.00
C ARG A 114 -31.56 73.21 10.74
N ASP A 115 -30.60 72.43 10.28
CA ASP A 115 -30.27 71.14 10.88
C ASP A 115 -29.78 71.33 12.34
N LEU A 116 -30.44 70.64 13.28
CA LEU A 116 -30.08 70.60 14.70
C LEU A 116 -29.28 69.33 15.00
N VAL A 117 -29.79 68.18 14.57
CA VAL A 117 -29.12 66.87 14.72
C VAL A 117 -29.44 65.99 13.52
N THR A 118 -28.43 65.27 13.06
CA THR A 118 -28.50 64.31 11.97
C THR A 118 -27.95 62.97 12.44
N ILE A 119 -28.69 61.90 12.14
CA ILE A 119 -28.30 60.52 12.42
C ILE A 119 -28.54 59.66 11.17
N GLY A 120 -27.70 58.67 10.94
CA GLY A 120 -27.75 57.79 9.77
C GLY A 120 -26.95 58.30 8.56
N THR A 121 -26.95 57.52 7.48
CA THR A 121 -26.25 57.82 6.22
C THR A 121 -27.10 57.37 5.02
N GLY A 122 -26.85 57.97 3.85
CA GLY A 122 -27.58 57.63 2.62
C GLY A 122 -29.09 57.82 2.75
N GLU A 123 -29.86 56.87 2.21
CA GLU A 123 -31.34 56.84 2.24
C GLU A 123 -31.92 56.59 3.64
N GLY A 124 -31.10 56.18 4.62
CA GLY A 124 -31.51 55.98 6.02
C GLY A 124 -31.22 57.16 6.94
N LYS A 125 -30.96 58.35 6.38
CA LYS A 125 -30.62 59.57 7.12
C LYS A 125 -31.88 60.25 7.68
N VAL A 126 -31.87 60.55 8.98
CA VAL A 126 -32.89 61.35 9.66
C VAL A 126 -32.25 62.61 10.21
N THR A 127 -32.86 63.76 9.92
CA THR A 127 -32.39 65.07 10.38
C THR A 127 -33.52 65.80 11.11
N LEU A 128 -33.35 66.02 12.42
CA LEU A 128 -34.16 66.94 13.20
C LEU A 128 -33.62 68.35 12.99
N GLN A 129 -34.51 69.28 12.70
CA GLN A 129 -34.22 70.68 12.43
C GLN A 129 -34.80 71.58 13.52
N TRP A 130 -34.29 72.80 13.57
CA TRP A 130 -34.74 73.87 14.45
C TRP A 130 -35.16 75.08 13.62
N LYS A 131 -36.30 75.70 13.93
CA LYS A 131 -36.74 76.94 13.26
C LYS A 131 -36.08 78.16 13.90
N GLY A 132 -35.32 78.92 13.10
CA GLY A 132 -34.57 80.09 13.55
C GLY A 132 -33.05 79.85 13.61
N GLY A 133 -32.33 80.75 14.28
CA GLY A 133 -30.89 80.62 14.49
C GLY A 133 -30.52 79.64 15.60
N LEU A 134 -29.38 78.97 15.46
CA LEU A 134 -28.72 78.24 16.54
C LEU A 134 -27.51 79.05 17.04
N PRO A 135 -27.38 79.27 18.36
CA PRO A 135 -26.18 79.84 18.98
C PRO A 135 -25.00 78.86 18.88
N GLU A 136 -23.83 79.29 19.35
CA GLU A 136 -22.71 78.37 19.53
C GLU A 136 -23.01 77.42 20.70
N PRO A 137 -22.98 76.09 20.52
CA PRO A 137 -23.28 75.18 21.61
C PRO A 137 -22.12 75.03 22.60
N GLU A 138 -22.46 74.96 23.87
CA GLU A 138 -21.58 74.47 24.93
C GLU A 138 -21.60 72.94 24.96
N LEU A 139 -20.43 72.31 24.94
CA LEU A 139 -20.29 70.84 24.92
C LEU A 139 -19.83 70.33 26.28
N ASP A 140 -20.59 69.41 26.87
CA ASP A 140 -20.24 68.69 28.10
C ASP A 140 -20.48 67.18 27.92
N GLY A 141 -19.40 66.42 27.76
CA GLY A 141 -19.48 64.97 27.55
C GLY A 141 -20.33 64.58 26.34
N THR A 142 -21.53 64.06 26.59
CA THR A 142 -22.52 63.66 25.59
C THR A 142 -23.52 64.76 25.24
N ARG A 143 -23.50 65.91 25.93
CA ARG A 143 -24.50 66.97 25.80
C ARG A 143 -23.98 68.19 25.04
N ALA A 144 -24.85 68.75 24.21
CA ALA A 144 -24.68 70.05 23.58
C ALA A 144 -25.82 70.99 23.99
N ARG A 145 -25.51 72.10 24.67
CA ARG A 145 -26.48 73.12 25.08
C ARG A 145 -26.40 74.33 24.17
N TYR A 146 -27.52 74.68 23.54
CA TYR A 146 -27.72 75.86 22.70
C TYR A 146 -28.50 76.91 23.51
N GLU A 147 -27.76 77.79 24.17
CA GLU A 147 -28.32 78.79 25.09
C GLU A 147 -29.23 79.81 24.40
N ASN A 148 -30.45 80.00 24.90
CA ASN A 148 -31.43 80.95 24.35
C ASN A 148 -31.72 80.74 22.84
N ALA A 149 -31.71 79.48 22.37
CA ALA A 149 -32.03 79.14 20.97
C ALA A 149 -33.47 79.49 20.56
N VAL A 150 -34.36 79.63 21.54
CA VAL A 150 -35.69 80.23 21.45
C VAL A 150 -35.90 81.15 22.66
N PRO A 151 -36.69 82.24 22.58
CA PRO A 151 -36.79 83.19 23.68
C PRO A 151 -37.19 82.52 25.00
N GLY A 152 -36.33 82.68 26.02
CA GLY A 152 -36.54 82.16 27.38
C GLY A 152 -36.28 80.65 27.56
N ALA A 153 -35.74 79.95 26.56
CA ALA A 153 -35.40 78.53 26.70
C ALA A 153 -34.14 78.11 25.93
N ASP A 154 -33.46 77.11 26.49
CA ASP A 154 -32.31 76.45 25.89
C ASP A 154 -32.74 75.21 25.12
N VAL A 155 -32.04 74.89 24.03
CA VAL A 155 -32.16 73.59 23.36
C VAL A 155 -30.97 72.74 23.75
N ILE A 156 -31.21 71.52 24.20
CA ILE A 156 -30.16 70.58 24.59
C ILE A 156 -30.31 69.34 23.72
N VAL A 157 -29.18 68.83 23.22
CA VAL A 157 -29.12 67.53 22.55
C VAL A 157 -28.14 66.65 23.29
N GLU A 158 -28.57 65.46 23.69
CA GLU A 158 -27.73 64.44 24.34
C GLU A 158 -27.53 63.25 23.40
N ALA A 159 -26.28 62.90 23.12
CA ALA A 159 -25.95 61.73 22.32
C ALA A 159 -26.04 60.44 23.15
N THR A 160 -26.86 59.50 22.70
CA THR A 160 -26.99 58.16 23.30
C THR A 160 -26.32 57.11 22.41
N ARG A 161 -26.18 55.87 22.88
CA ARG A 161 -25.52 54.80 22.07
C ARG A 161 -26.31 54.38 20.84
N THR A 162 -27.61 54.59 20.89
CA THR A 162 -28.60 54.18 19.88
C THR A 162 -29.11 55.37 19.07
N GLY A 163 -28.95 56.59 19.57
CA GLY A 163 -29.27 57.82 18.86
C GLY A 163 -29.03 59.09 19.67
N PHE A 164 -30.09 59.84 19.96
CA PHE A 164 -30.02 61.04 20.79
C PHE A 164 -31.34 61.32 21.49
N GLU A 165 -31.26 62.13 22.54
CA GLU A 165 -32.39 62.80 23.16
C GLU A 165 -32.29 64.31 22.91
N GLN A 166 -33.44 64.97 22.85
CA GLN A 166 -33.52 66.41 22.66
C GLN A 166 -34.45 66.99 23.71
N PHE A 167 -33.97 68.02 24.41
CA PHE A 167 -34.72 68.73 25.44
C PHE A 167 -34.85 70.20 25.11
N VAL A 168 -35.94 70.82 25.57
CA VAL A 168 -36.07 72.28 25.68
C VAL A 168 -36.22 72.65 27.15
N GLU A 169 -35.25 73.36 27.70
CA GLU A 169 -35.30 73.85 29.09
C GLU A 169 -35.80 75.28 29.12
N ILE A 170 -37.04 75.47 29.56
CA ILE A 170 -37.64 76.78 29.76
C ILE A 170 -37.07 77.34 31.08
N GLY A 171 -36.30 78.43 30.99
CA GLY A 171 -35.51 78.93 32.12
C GLY A 171 -36.31 79.73 33.15
N GLU A 172 -37.42 80.33 32.72
CA GLU A 172 -38.28 81.15 33.57
C GLU A 172 -39.75 81.09 33.15
N ARG A 173 -40.64 81.54 34.04
CA ARG A 173 -42.09 81.55 33.79
C ARG A 173 -42.45 82.40 32.57
N PRO A 174 -43.06 81.82 31.51
CA PRO A 174 -43.41 82.59 30.33
C PRO A 174 -44.60 83.52 30.60
N SER A 175 -44.65 84.65 29.89
CA SER A 175 -45.74 85.64 30.00
C SER A 175 -47.02 85.26 29.24
N GLY A 176 -47.03 84.10 28.56
CA GLY A 176 -48.16 83.59 27.78
C GLY A 176 -47.89 82.16 27.29
N ALA A 177 -48.72 81.69 26.34
CA ALA A 177 -48.57 80.35 25.77
C ALA A 177 -47.19 80.15 25.12
N TYR A 178 -46.58 79.00 25.39
CA TYR A 178 -45.28 78.62 24.85
C TYR A 178 -45.47 77.52 23.79
N SER A 179 -44.90 77.68 22.60
CA SER A 179 -44.96 76.66 21.55
C SER A 179 -43.83 76.84 20.53
N TYR A 180 -43.24 75.74 20.08
CA TYR A 180 -42.16 75.71 19.10
C TYR A 180 -42.34 74.54 18.12
N THR A 181 -41.69 74.62 16.96
CA THR A 181 -41.78 73.58 15.92
C THR A 181 -40.42 72.96 15.68
N LEU A 182 -40.39 71.63 15.63
CA LEU A 182 -39.25 70.81 15.24
C LEU A 182 -39.52 70.18 13.85
N PRO A 183 -38.98 70.74 12.76
CA PRO A 183 -39.08 70.08 11.46
C PRO A 183 -38.18 68.84 11.42
N VAL A 184 -38.64 67.77 10.80
CA VAL A 184 -37.93 66.52 10.58
C VAL A 184 -37.81 66.30 9.08
N LYS A 185 -36.59 65.98 8.63
CA LYS A 185 -36.30 65.50 7.28
C LYS A 185 -35.89 64.03 7.34
N ALA A 186 -36.70 63.17 6.75
CA ALA A 186 -36.43 61.75 6.62
C ALA A 186 -37.02 61.25 5.29
N GLU A 187 -36.19 61.24 4.25
CA GLU A 187 -36.59 60.77 2.92
C GLU A 187 -37.11 59.33 3.01
N GLY A 188 -38.29 59.08 2.43
CA GLY A 188 -38.90 57.74 2.44
C GLY A 188 -39.59 57.33 3.74
N LEU A 189 -39.80 58.22 4.72
CA LEU A 189 -40.64 57.96 5.90
C LEU A 189 -41.97 58.74 5.88
N ARG A 190 -42.99 58.18 6.54
CA ARG A 190 -44.27 58.83 6.88
C ARG A 190 -44.43 58.86 8.39
N ALA A 191 -44.95 59.96 8.94
CA ALA A 191 -45.23 60.07 10.37
C ALA A 191 -46.72 60.00 10.66
N LYS A 192 -47.08 59.32 11.75
CA LYS A 192 -48.46 59.18 12.21
C LYS A 192 -48.55 59.45 13.71
N ALA A 193 -49.33 60.45 14.09
CA ALA A 193 -49.70 60.67 15.49
C ALA A 193 -50.61 59.54 16.01
N ASN A 194 -50.30 59.02 17.19
CA ASN A 194 -51.05 57.97 17.88
C ASN A 194 -51.98 58.54 18.94
N LYS A 195 -52.96 57.73 19.37
CA LYS A 195 -53.96 58.16 20.37
C LYS A 195 -53.38 58.44 21.75
N ASP A 196 -52.22 57.89 22.06
CA ASP A 196 -51.52 58.08 23.33
C ASP A 196 -50.58 59.30 23.36
N GLY A 197 -50.48 60.03 22.24
CA GLY A 197 -49.63 61.21 22.08
C GLY A 197 -48.26 60.92 21.45
N SER A 198 -47.93 59.64 21.20
CA SER A 198 -46.70 59.24 20.50
C SER A 198 -46.81 59.43 18.98
N VAL A 199 -45.69 59.33 18.26
CA VAL A 199 -45.64 59.37 16.80
C VAL A 199 -44.95 58.12 16.27
N THR A 200 -45.59 57.40 15.37
CA THR A 200 -44.96 56.28 14.66
C THR A 200 -44.44 56.75 13.30
N PHE A 201 -43.18 56.45 13.02
CA PHE A 201 -42.57 56.64 11.70
C PHE A 201 -42.59 55.31 10.94
N THR A 202 -43.13 55.32 9.72
CA THR A 202 -43.26 54.15 8.85
C THR A 202 -42.53 54.36 7.53
N ASP A 203 -42.01 53.29 6.97
CA ASP A 203 -41.44 53.24 5.62
C ASP A 203 -42.52 53.58 4.58
N ALA A 204 -42.28 54.58 3.75
CA ALA A 204 -43.24 55.06 2.78
C ALA A 204 -43.50 54.08 1.63
N ALA A 205 -42.58 53.12 1.38
CA ALA A 205 -42.68 52.14 0.31
C ALA A 205 -43.42 50.87 0.73
N ASN A 206 -43.20 50.38 1.96
CA ASN A 206 -43.77 49.10 2.43
C ASN A 206 -44.64 49.21 3.70
N GLY A 207 -44.72 50.38 4.33
CA GLY A 207 -45.54 50.63 5.52
C GLY A 207 -44.98 50.05 6.83
N ALA A 208 -43.77 49.50 6.84
CA ALA A 208 -43.16 48.95 8.05
C ALA A 208 -42.83 50.05 9.06
N GLU A 209 -43.12 49.84 10.34
CA GLU A 209 -42.71 50.75 11.42
C GLU A 209 -41.18 50.77 11.53
N ARG A 210 -40.60 51.97 11.61
CA ARG A 210 -39.14 52.21 11.64
C ARG A 210 -38.68 52.85 12.94
N ALA A 211 -39.49 53.73 13.52
CA ALA A 211 -39.21 54.42 14.77
C ALA A 211 -40.51 54.83 15.46
N VAL A 212 -40.46 55.02 16.78
CA VAL A 212 -41.56 55.59 17.56
C VAL A 212 -40.98 56.74 18.39
N MET A 213 -41.62 57.90 18.37
CA MET A 213 -41.36 59.01 19.28
C MET A 213 -42.41 58.94 20.40
N PRO A 214 -42.04 58.64 21.65
CA PRO A 214 -42.97 58.67 22.76
C PRO A 214 -43.70 60.02 22.89
N ALA A 215 -44.83 60.01 23.61
CA ALA A 215 -45.56 61.23 23.90
C ALA A 215 -44.70 62.14 24.80
N PRO A 216 -44.46 63.40 24.41
CA PRO A 216 -43.57 64.25 25.18
C PRO A 216 -44.16 64.57 26.55
N VAL A 217 -43.27 64.72 27.51
CA VAL A 217 -43.60 65.15 28.87
C VAL A 217 -42.76 66.36 29.24
N MET A 218 -43.18 67.08 30.27
CA MET A 218 -42.34 68.08 30.89
C MET A 218 -42.38 67.95 32.41
N TRP A 219 -41.28 68.32 33.03
CA TRP A 219 -41.11 68.26 34.48
C TRP A 219 -40.34 69.47 34.99
N ASP A 220 -40.54 69.75 36.27
CA ASP A 220 -39.87 70.86 36.95
C ASP A 220 -38.53 70.43 37.56
N ALA A 221 -37.75 71.40 38.05
CA ALA A 221 -36.41 71.16 38.58
C ALA A 221 -36.38 70.38 39.92
N ALA A 222 -37.51 69.97 40.51
CA ALA A 222 -37.54 69.27 41.78
C ALA A 222 -37.25 67.76 41.62
N VAL A 223 -36.29 67.24 42.39
CA VAL A 223 -35.96 65.81 42.46
C VAL A 223 -36.39 65.22 43.80
N ASP A 224 -37.14 64.13 43.78
CA ASP A 224 -37.45 63.40 45.00
C ASP A 224 -36.23 62.56 45.45
N ARG A 225 -35.81 62.75 46.71
CA ARG A 225 -34.56 62.18 47.24
C ARG A 225 -34.52 60.65 47.28
N ARG A 226 -35.69 59.99 47.31
CA ARG A 226 -35.80 58.53 47.53
C ARG A 226 -35.91 57.77 46.21
N SER A 227 -36.76 58.26 45.31
CA SER A 227 -36.87 57.74 43.94
C SER A 227 -35.69 58.15 43.06
N GLY A 228 -35.16 59.36 43.28
CA GLY A 228 -34.19 60.00 42.39
C GLY A 228 -34.82 60.55 41.10
N GLU A 229 -36.16 60.63 41.03
CA GLU A 229 -36.92 61.06 39.86
C GLU A 229 -37.46 62.50 39.98
N HIS A 230 -37.74 63.13 38.84
CA HIS A 230 -38.53 64.36 38.75
C HIS A 230 -40.03 64.03 38.82
N THR A 231 -40.60 64.15 40.02
CA THR A 231 -41.93 63.60 40.29
C THR A 231 -43.08 64.50 39.85
N ASN A 232 -42.86 65.83 39.79
CA ASN A 232 -43.79 66.83 39.31
C ASN A 232 -43.69 66.97 37.79
N ARG A 233 -44.50 66.20 37.07
CA ARG A 233 -44.48 66.12 35.60
C ARG A 233 -45.88 66.03 35.00
N VAL A 234 -46.04 66.56 33.78
CA VAL A 234 -47.28 66.49 33.00
C VAL A 234 -46.97 66.18 31.53
N ARG A 235 -47.98 65.74 30.77
CA ARG A 235 -47.84 65.55 29.33
C ARG A 235 -47.76 66.88 28.60
N VAL A 236 -47.08 66.87 27.47
CA VAL A 236 -46.94 68.01 26.55
C VAL A 236 -47.75 67.72 25.29
N GLY A 237 -48.46 68.74 24.79
CA GLY A 237 -49.20 68.60 23.54
C GLY A 237 -48.24 68.54 22.35
N MET A 238 -48.46 67.60 21.43
CA MET A 238 -47.68 67.51 20.19
C MET A 238 -48.60 67.27 18.98
N GLU A 239 -48.47 68.13 17.98
CA GLU A 239 -49.17 68.00 16.69
C GLU A 239 -48.18 67.61 15.59
N VAL A 240 -48.54 66.62 14.77
CA VAL A 240 -47.73 66.12 13.65
C VAL A 240 -48.31 66.61 12.34
N ILE A 241 -47.55 67.41 11.60
CA ILE A 241 -47.93 67.93 10.28
C ILE A 241 -47.02 67.28 9.23
N ASP A 242 -47.48 66.19 8.61
CA ASP A 242 -46.77 65.54 7.50
C ASP A 242 -46.99 66.35 6.21
N LYS A 243 -45.91 66.91 5.65
CA LYS A 243 -45.91 67.72 4.41
C LYS A 243 -45.64 66.87 3.16
N GLY A 244 -45.43 65.57 3.31
CA GLY A 244 -45.03 64.66 2.24
C GLY A 244 -43.53 64.74 1.92
N ALA A 245 -43.06 63.82 1.07
CA ALA A 245 -41.66 63.70 0.63
C ALA A 245 -40.62 63.59 1.76
N GLY A 246 -41.03 63.13 2.94
CA GLY A 246 -40.14 63.01 4.10
C GLY A 246 -39.96 64.30 4.90
N GLU A 247 -40.77 65.34 4.67
CA GLU A 247 -40.79 66.57 5.48
C GLU A 247 -41.96 66.56 6.48
N ILE A 248 -41.66 66.61 7.78
CA ILE A 248 -42.65 66.53 8.87
C ILE A 248 -42.41 67.67 9.86
N ASP A 249 -43.42 68.46 10.22
CA ASP A 249 -43.32 69.44 11.31
C ASP A 249 -43.93 68.84 12.60
N LEU A 250 -43.15 68.80 13.68
CA LEU A 250 -43.63 68.45 15.03
C LEU A 250 -43.83 69.73 15.83
N VAL A 251 -45.08 70.10 16.10
CA VAL A 251 -45.41 71.31 16.87
C VAL A 251 -45.61 70.92 18.32
N VAL A 252 -44.68 71.36 19.18
CA VAL A 252 -44.65 71.05 20.62
C VAL A 252 -45.26 72.22 21.40
N THR A 253 -46.20 71.91 22.29
CA THR A 253 -46.95 72.88 23.10
C THR A 253 -46.94 72.47 24.57
N PRO A 254 -45.98 72.99 25.35
CA PRO A 254 -45.96 72.86 26.81
C PRO A 254 -47.29 73.27 27.46
N ASP A 255 -47.68 72.55 28.53
CA ASP A 255 -48.93 72.81 29.25
C ASP A 255 -48.90 74.16 29.98
N ALA A 256 -49.85 75.03 29.64
CA ALA A 256 -49.85 76.41 30.14
C ALA A 256 -50.17 76.48 31.65
N ASP A 257 -50.99 75.56 32.17
CA ASP A 257 -51.40 75.54 33.57
C ASP A 257 -50.22 75.12 34.46
N PHE A 258 -49.48 74.08 34.06
CA PHE A 258 -48.26 73.63 34.75
C PHE A 258 -47.18 74.72 34.77
N LEU A 259 -46.96 75.43 33.66
CA LEU A 259 -45.97 76.52 33.61
C LEU A 259 -46.40 77.73 34.46
N ALA A 260 -47.70 78.00 34.59
CA ALA A 260 -48.23 79.09 35.39
C ALA A 260 -48.33 78.79 36.90
N ASP A 261 -48.29 77.50 37.28
CA ASP A 261 -48.42 77.04 38.66
C ASP A 261 -47.33 77.68 39.57
N PRO A 262 -47.71 78.31 40.71
CA PRO A 262 -46.75 78.84 41.69
C PRO A 262 -45.77 77.82 42.27
N ASP A 263 -46.12 76.53 42.29
CA ASP A 263 -45.28 75.46 42.87
C ASP A 263 -44.26 74.88 41.88
N THR A 264 -44.40 75.15 40.58
CA THR A 264 -43.47 74.71 39.53
C THR A 264 -42.10 75.38 39.68
N ARG A 265 -41.05 74.56 39.82
CA ARG A 265 -39.65 75.02 39.93
C ARG A 265 -38.95 75.05 38.58
N TYR A 266 -38.46 76.22 38.17
CA TYR A 266 -37.71 76.38 36.93
C TYR A 266 -36.20 76.06 37.13
N PRO A 267 -35.49 75.59 36.08
CA PRO A 267 -35.96 75.38 34.72
C PRO A 267 -36.96 74.21 34.59
N VAL A 268 -37.92 74.35 33.68
CA VAL A 268 -38.84 73.26 33.29
C VAL A 268 -38.29 72.61 32.02
N THR A 269 -38.03 71.32 32.09
CA THR A 269 -37.50 70.53 30.96
C THR A 269 -38.67 69.94 30.18
N VAL A 270 -38.71 70.19 28.87
CA VAL A 270 -39.66 69.61 27.91
C VAL A 270 -38.92 68.56 27.09
N ASP A 271 -39.41 67.32 27.10
CA ASP A 271 -38.76 66.16 26.51
C ASP A 271 -39.65 65.46 25.48
N PRO A 272 -39.37 65.64 24.18
CA PRO A 272 -39.77 64.70 23.14
C PRO A 272 -38.66 63.70 22.81
N SER A 273 -38.71 62.48 23.38
CA SER A 273 -37.73 61.42 23.08
C SER A 273 -38.05 60.68 21.76
N THR A 274 -37.07 60.00 21.14
CA THR A 274 -37.29 59.13 19.95
C THR A 274 -36.60 57.78 20.08
N SER A 275 -37.32 56.66 19.89
CA SER A 275 -36.76 55.29 19.86
C SER A 275 -36.65 54.74 18.43
N ALA A 276 -35.53 54.07 18.15
CA ALA A 276 -35.33 53.29 16.93
C ALA A 276 -35.45 51.79 17.23
N LEU A 277 -36.08 51.01 16.34
CA LEU A 277 -36.26 49.57 16.50
C LEU A 277 -34.96 48.81 16.16
N SER A 278 -34.42 48.04 17.12
CA SER A 278 -33.21 47.20 17.00
C SER A 278 -33.52 45.71 17.28
N ASN A 279 -32.61 44.80 16.91
CA ASN A 279 -32.68 43.37 17.26
C ASN A 279 -32.39 43.09 18.74
N THR A 280 -31.94 44.10 19.47
CA THR A 280 -31.89 44.19 20.92
C THR A 280 -32.84 45.31 21.38
N PHE A 281 -33.43 45.20 22.56
CA PHE A 281 -34.44 46.15 23.04
C PHE A 281 -34.55 46.09 24.56
N ASP A 282 -34.64 47.23 25.22
CA ASP A 282 -35.03 47.32 26.62
C ASP A 282 -36.03 48.43 26.88
N THR A 283 -36.79 48.29 27.96
CA THR A 283 -37.77 49.26 28.42
C THR A 283 -38.17 48.92 29.86
N TYR A 284 -38.83 49.85 30.54
CA TYR A 284 -39.56 49.55 31.77
C TYR A 284 -41.01 49.99 31.67
N VAL A 285 -41.84 49.40 32.52
CA VAL A 285 -43.24 49.77 32.69
C VAL A 285 -43.45 50.25 34.10
N GLN A 286 -44.16 51.36 34.26
CA GLN A 286 -44.42 51.97 35.55
C GLN A 286 -45.92 52.10 35.81
N GLN A 287 -46.36 51.74 37.00
CA GLN A 287 -47.76 51.80 37.37
C GLN A 287 -48.28 53.23 37.32
N GLY A 288 -49.49 53.40 36.75
CA GLY A 288 -50.13 54.69 36.53
C GLY A 288 -49.56 55.51 35.38
N GLU A 289 -48.44 55.09 34.79
CA GLU A 289 -47.85 55.71 33.60
C GLU A 289 -48.32 55.03 32.31
N THR A 290 -48.34 55.82 31.24
CA THR A 290 -48.94 55.45 29.95
C THR A 290 -48.04 55.78 28.76
N VAL A 291 -46.81 56.23 29.02
CA VAL A 291 -45.81 56.57 28.02
C VAL A 291 -44.84 55.39 27.79
N ASP A 292 -44.11 55.45 26.68
CA ASP A 292 -43.03 54.50 26.35
C ASP A 292 -41.71 55.02 26.91
N TRP A 293 -40.95 54.14 27.56
CA TRP A 293 -39.68 54.44 28.22
C TRP A 293 -38.48 53.75 27.55
N SER A 294 -38.64 53.25 26.32
CA SER A 294 -37.56 52.55 25.60
C SER A 294 -36.39 53.45 25.16
N THR A 295 -36.51 54.77 25.33
CA THR A 295 -35.48 55.76 25.01
C THR A 295 -34.61 56.14 26.19
N ASP A 296 -35.08 55.92 27.41
CA ASP A 296 -34.42 56.35 28.64
C ASP A 296 -33.03 55.73 28.74
N VAL A 297 -32.12 56.44 29.43
CA VAL A 297 -30.76 55.96 29.72
C VAL A 297 -30.71 55.02 30.93
N GLU A 298 -31.87 54.76 31.55
CA GLU A 298 -32.06 53.91 32.71
C GLU A 298 -33.18 52.88 32.55
N LEU A 299 -33.16 51.89 33.43
CA LEU A 299 -34.20 50.89 33.63
C LEU A 299 -34.52 50.80 35.11
N ASP A 300 -35.82 50.84 35.41
CA ASP A 300 -36.30 50.93 36.77
C ASP A 300 -37.11 49.70 37.18
N PHE A 301 -36.88 49.23 38.41
CA PHE A 301 -37.66 48.13 38.98
C PHE A 301 -37.79 48.20 40.51
N GLY A 302 -39.01 47.91 40.99
CA GLY A 302 -39.40 47.98 42.40
C GLY A 302 -40.35 49.13 42.70
N ASN A 303 -40.61 49.41 43.97
CA ASN A 303 -41.49 50.50 44.41
C ASN A 303 -40.67 51.72 44.86
N PRO A 304 -40.75 52.89 44.20
CA PRO A 304 -39.99 54.07 44.60
C PRO A 304 -40.55 54.79 45.84
N GLY A 305 -41.74 54.40 46.32
CA GLY A 305 -42.43 55.05 47.45
C GLY A 305 -43.11 56.38 47.11
N THR A 306 -43.15 56.74 45.83
CA THR A 306 -43.85 57.92 45.29
C THR A 306 -45.14 57.50 44.57
N THR A 307 -46.03 58.46 44.33
CA THR A 307 -47.33 58.24 43.66
C THR A 307 -47.53 59.22 42.51
N ASN A 308 -48.32 58.83 41.52
CA ASN A 308 -48.79 59.71 40.45
C ASN A 308 -49.84 60.70 40.97
N ALA A 309 -50.16 61.74 40.19
CA ALA A 309 -51.17 62.74 40.54
C ALA A 309 -52.56 62.14 40.86
N ASN A 310 -52.87 60.96 40.31
CA ASN A 310 -54.11 60.21 40.59
C ASN A 310 -54.02 59.26 41.81
N GLY A 311 -52.93 59.31 42.58
CA GLY A 311 -52.72 58.51 43.80
C GLY A 311 -52.20 57.08 43.57
N THR A 312 -51.98 56.65 42.32
CA THR A 312 -51.43 55.31 42.05
C THR A 312 -49.93 55.24 42.39
N PRO A 313 -49.43 54.14 43.00
CA PRO A 313 -47.99 53.94 43.22
C PRO A 313 -47.22 53.93 41.90
N ARG A 314 -45.95 54.34 41.94
CA ARG A 314 -45.04 54.35 40.79
C ARG A 314 -44.15 53.09 40.70
N THR A 315 -44.68 51.92 41.06
CA THR A 315 -43.91 50.66 40.97
C THR A 315 -43.51 50.37 39.53
N ALA A 316 -42.25 50.00 39.29
CA ALA A 316 -41.70 49.71 37.97
C ALA A 316 -41.23 48.25 37.82
N ARG A 317 -41.16 47.79 36.56
CA ARG A 317 -40.57 46.52 36.13
C ARG A 317 -39.87 46.71 34.79
N SER A 318 -38.70 46.12 34.60
CA SER A 318 -37.91 46.27 33.37
C SER A 318 -37.91 45.00 32.52
N PHE A 319 -37.67 45.16 31.23
CA PHE A 319 -37.55 44.07 30.26
C PHE A 319 -36.35 44.28 29.37
N ILE A 320 -35.63 43.21 29.02
CA ILE A 320 -34.45 43.24 28.14
C ILE A 320 -34.56 42.11 27.12
N THR A 321 -34.22 42.41 25.86
CA THR A 321 -34.12 41.47 24.75
C THR A 321 -32.68 41.37 24.27
N TRP A 322 -32.14 40.14 24.25
CA TRP A 322 -30.81 39.82 23.76
C TRP A 322 -30.84 39.20 22.36
N ASN A 323 -29.77 39.40 21.59
CA ASN A 323 -29.48 38.60 20.41
C ASN A 323 -28.89 37.24 20.83
N THR A 324 -29.65 36.15 20.71
CA THR A 324 -29.19 34.81 21.11
C THR A 324 -28.75 33.94 19.92
N THR A 325 -28.65 34.52 18.72
CA THR A 325 -28.20 33.82 17.51
C THR A 325 -26.85 33.10 17.69
N PRO A 326 -25.82 33.67 18.35
CA PRO A 326 -24.52 33.01 18.49
C PRO A 326 -24.53 31.69 19.30
N ILE A 327 -25.59 31.44 20.08
CA ILE A 327 -25.68 30.32 21.03
C ILE A 327 -26.81 29.34 20.68
N GLN A 328 -27.36 29.41 19.48
CA GLN A 328 -28.42 28.48 19.04
C GLN A 328 -27.91 27.04 19.03
N ASP A 329 -28.67 26.11 19.62
CA ASP A 329 -28.31 24.69 19.74
C ASP A 329 -27.04 24.39 20.55
N ALA A 330 -26.49 25.40 21.23
CA ALA A 330 -25.33 25.24 22.09
C ALA A 330 -25.72 24.61 23.43
N LEU A 331 -24.77 23.90 24.03
CA LEU A 331 -24.82 23.51 25.43
C LEU A 331 -24.20 24.63 26.27
N ILE A 332 -25.01 25.21 27.15
CA ILE A 332 -24.60 26.29 28.03
C ILE A 332 -23.83 25.70 29.21
N VAL A 333 -22.64 26.23 29.44
CA VAL A 333 -21.72 25.81 30.49
C VAL A 333 -21.79 26.75 31.69
N ASP A 334 -21.86 28.06 31.46
CA ASP A 334 -21.86 29.10 32.49
C ASP A 334 -22.37 30.44 31.93
N THR A 335 -23.05 31.25 32.73
CA THR A 335 -23.60 32.55 32.35
C THR A 335 -23.50 33.59 33.46
N ASN A 336 -23.41 34.87 33.07
CA ASN A 336 -23.47 35.99 34.00
C ASN A 336 -24.22 37.18 33.40
N LEU A 337 -25.42 37.47 33.93
CA LEU A 337 -26.16 38.70 33.67
C LEU A 337 -25.62 39.81 34.58
N ALA A 338 -25.11 40.90 34.01
CA ALA A 338 -24.55 42.03 34.74
C ALA A 338 -25.31 43.34 34.41
N LEU A 339 -25.81 44.02 35.46
CA LEU A 339 -26.54 45.29 35.37
C LEU A 339 -25.82 46.37 36.20
N TYR A 340 -25.60 47.57 35.66
CA TYR A 340 -24.93 48.64 36.39
C TYR A 340 -25.94 49.44 37.22
N ASN A 341 -25.92 49.27 38.54
CA ASN A 341 -26.87 49.87 39.45
C ASN A 341 -26.30 51.15 40.06
N PHE A 342 -26.87 52.29 39.64
CA PHE A 342 -26.45 53.64 40.03
C PHE A 342 -27.37 54.29 41.07
N HIS A 343 -28.58 53.75 41.29
CA HIS A 343 -29.47 54.21 42.36
C HIS A 343 -30.19 53.05 43.06
N ALA A 344 -30.26 53.09 44.39
CA ALA A 344 -31.11 52.20 45.19
C ALA A 344 -31.91 52.98 46.25
N GLY A 345 -33.15 52.57 46.48
CA GLY A 345 -34.05 53.20 47.46
C GLY A 345 -33.75 52.83 48.92
N ASN A 346 -32.74 52.00 49.19
CA ASN A 346 -32.40 51.58 50.53
C ASN A 346 -31.85 52.76 51.35
N THR A 347 -32.21 52.83 52.63
CA THR A 347 -31.70 53.88 53.53
C THR A 347 -30.91 53.33 54.71
N ASP A 348 -30.90 52.00 54.86
CA ASP A 348 -30.30 51.24 55.95
C ASP A 348 -29.06 50.44 55.51
N CYS A 349 -28.60 50.64 54.28
CA CYS A 349 -27.48 49.93 53.65
C CYS A 349 -27.65 48.41 53.59
N THR A 350 -28.88 47.89 53.67
CA THR A 350 -29.16 46.46 53.53
C THR A 350 -29.23 46.04 52.07
N ALA A 351 -28.85 44.79 51.78
CA ALA A 351 -29.00 44.16 50.48
C ALA A 351 -30.48 43.85 50.21
N GLN A 352 -30.94 44.08 48.98
CA GLN A 352 -32.34 44.00 48.57
C GLN A 352 -32.50 43.08 47.36
N SER A 353 -33.45 42.15 47.48
CA SER A 353 -33.64 41.05 46.52
C SER A 353 -34.40 41.47 45.27
N TRP A 354 -33.98 40.95 44.12
CA TRP A 354 -34.61 41.11 42.81
C TRP A 354 -34.59 39.77 42.04
N THR A 355 -35.48 39.64 41.06
CA THR A 355 -35.74 38.37 40.35
C THR A 355 -35.62 38.52 38.84
N VAL A 356 -35.15 37.45 38.19
CA VAL A 356 -35.03 37.33 36.73
C VAL A 356 -36.03 36.30 36.21
N TRP A 357 -36.78 36.68 35.18
CA TRP A 357 -37.86 35.89 34.61
C TRP A 357 -37.71 35.74 33.10
N ASP A 358 -38.17 34.59 32.58
CA ASP A 358 -38.52 34.45 31.17
C ASP A 358 -39.82 35.22 30.89
N THR A 359 -39.84 35.95 29.77
CA THR A 359 -40.98 36.78 29.39
C THR A 359 -41.29 36.69 27.90
N GLY A 360 -42.49 37.12 27.50
CA GLY A 360 -42.77 37.43 26.09
C GLY A 360 -41.93 38.61 25.58
N ALA A 361 -41.96 38.86 24.27
CA ALA A 361 -41.23 39.97 23.67
C ALA A 361 -41.75 41.33 24.15
N PRO A 362 -40.90 42.19 24.77
CA PRO A 362 -41.24 43.59 25.00
C PRO A 362 -41.23 44.38 23.69
N SER A 363 -42.00 45.47 23.66
CA SER A 363 -42.01 46.43 22.55
C SER A 363 -42.26 47.85 23.08
N THR A 364 -42.25 48.84 22.19
CA THR A 364 -42.60 50.24 22.49
C THR A 364 -44.05 50.41 22.97
N SER A 365 -44.91 49.40 22.81
CA SER A 365 -46.28 49.38 23.37
C SER A 365 -46.37 48.77 24.77
N SER A 366 -45.26 48.32 25.36
CA SER A 366 -45.24 47.76 26.72
C SER A 366 -45.70 48.82 27.72
N ARG A 367 -46.73 48.51 28.49
CA ARG A 367 -47.27 49.38 29.57
C ARG A 367 -47.57 48.55 30.81
N TRP A 368 -47.77 49.19 31.95
CA TRP A 368 -48.12 48.47 33.19
C TRP A 368 -49.35 47.56 33.03
N THR A 369 -50.35 48.01 32.27
CA THR A 369 -51.59 47.28 31.98
C THR A 369 -51.48 46.33 30.78
N SER A 370 -50.37 46.36 30.04
CA SER A 370 -50.14 45.57 28.82
C SER A 370 -48.68 45.08 28.76
N GLN A 371 -48.24 44.41 29.83
CA GLN A 371 -46.89 43.86 29.93
C GLN A 371 -46.76 42.60 29.07
N PRO A 372 -45.55 42.26 28.60
CA PRO A 372 -45.27 40.92 28.12
C PRO A 372 -45.65 39.86 29.17
N ALA A 373 -46.07 38.68 28.71
CA ALA A 373 -46.39 37.58 29.60
C ALA A 373 -45.16 37.19 30.44
N TRP A 374 -45.32 37.07 31.76
CA TRP A 374 -44.28 36.58 32.67
C TRP A 374 -44.45 35.08 32.83
N ASN A 375 -43.53 34.29 32.28
CA ASN A 375 -43.71 32.84 32.14
C ASN A 375 -43.19 32.08 33.37
N LYS A 376 -41.89 32.15 33.63
CA LYS A 376 -41.21 31.40 34.70
C LYS A 376 -40.08 32.23 35.31
N GLN A 377 -39.93 32.18 36.63
CA GLN A 377 -38.75 32.70 37.31
C GLN A 377 -37.59 31.72 37.16
N TYR A 378 -36.41 32.22 36.78
CA TYR A 378 -35.21 31.40 36.63
C TYR A 378 -34.13 31.72 37.67
N HIS A 379 -34.08 32.95 38.19
CA HIS A 379 -33.08 33.31 39.20
C HIS A 379 -33.55 34.43 40.14
N SER A 380 -32.86 34.60 41.26
CA SER A 380 -32.97 35.75 42.17
C SER A 380 -31.62 36.14 42.73
N SER A 381 -31.33 37.43 42.81
CA SER A 381 -30.09 37.98 43.38
C SER A 381 -30.39 39.01 44.46
N THR A 382 -29.50 39.16 45.43
CA THR A 382 -29.58 40.17 46.51
C THR A 382 -28.60 41.32 46.31
N GLU A 383 -27.76 41.27 45.28
CA GLU A 383 -26.73 42.29 45.05
C GLU A 383 -27.35 43.70 44.92
N THR A 384 -26.78 44.66 45.64
CA THR A 384 -27.29 46.03 45.78
C THR A 384 -26.15 47.04 45.77
N ARG A 385 -26.27 48.05 44.92
CA ARG A 385 -25.32 49.15 44.68
C ARG A 385 -26.11 50.46 44.52
N GLY A 386 -25.43 51.56 44.20
CA GLY A 386 -26.10 52.81 43.86
C GLY A 386 -26.64 53.60 45.05
N ASN A 387 -26.07 53.43 46.24
CA ASN A 387 -26.41 54.28 47.39
C ASN A 387 -25.18 55.04 47.88
N PRO A 388 -25.03 56.33 47.52
CA PRO A 388 -23.84 57.11 47.88
C PRO A 388 -23.71 57.36 49.39
N SER A 389 -24.78 57.16 50.18
CA SER A 389 -24.72 57.24 51.65
C SER A 389 -24.15 55.96 52.29
N CYS A 390 -24.00 54.88 51.52
CA CYS A 390 -23.51 53.58 51.98
C CYS A 390 -22.14 53.27 51.35
N THR A 391 -21.07 53.39 52.13
CA THR A 391 -19.68 53.20 51.65
C THR A 391 -19.41 51.82 51.04
N ALA A 392 -20.14 50.79 51.46
CA ALA A 392 -20.03 49.42 50.92
C ALA A 392 -20.90 49.17 49.68
N GLN A 393 -21.73 50.12 49.26
CA GLN A 393 -22.67 50.00 48.13
C GLN A 393 -22.62 51.23 47.19
N PRO A 394 -21.42 51.66 46.74
CA PRO A 394 -21.33 52.69 45.70
C PRO A 394 -21.95 52.17 44.39
N ASP A 395 -22.09 53.04 43.39
CA ASP A 395 -22.52 52.66 42.05
C ASP A 395 -21.66 51.51 41.51
N GLY A 396 -22.30 50.49 40.92
CA GLY A 396 -21.57 49.29 40.50
C GLY A 396 -22.44 48.20 39.89
N TRP A 397 -21.78 47.17 39.37
CA TRP A 397 -22.44 46.00 38.79
C TRP A 397 -23.14 45.16 39.86
N ILE A 398 -24.35 44.72 39.54
CA ILE A 398 -25.10 43.66 40.23
C ILE A 398 -25.33 42.50 39.26
N ASN A 399 -25.19 41.26 39.74
CA ASN A 399 -25.13 40.08 38.88
C ASN A 399 -26.20 39.03 39.21
N ALA A 400 -26.50 38.18 38.22
CA ALA A 400 -27.35 36.99 38.34
C ALA A 400 -26.88 35.88 37.40
N ASP A 401 -26.93 34.63 37.87
CA ASP A 401 -26.68 33.42 37.07
C ASP A 401 -27.98 33.01 36.37
N VAL A 402 -27.94 32.88 35.04
CA VAL A 402 -29.11 32.63 34.21
C VAL A 402 -28.93 31.39 33.31
N ASP A 403 -28.11 30.42 33.74
CA ASP A 403 -27.72 29.25 32.94
C ASP A 403 -28.94 28.51 32.38
N GLU A 404 -29.88 28.18 33.25
CA GLU A 404 -31.10 27.45 32.87
C GLU A 404 -31.95 28.24 31.87
N LEU A 405 -32.05 29.56 32.03
CA LEU A 405 -32.85 30.42 31.13
C LEU A 405 -32.20 30.44 29.74
N VAL A 406 -30.91 30.72 29.69
CA VAL A 406 -30.16 30.80 28.44
C VAL A 406 -30.12 29.44 27.73
N GLN A 407 -30.02 28.33 28.47
CA GLN A 407 -30.12 26.98 27.91
C GLN A 407 -31.46 26.75 27.21
N THR A 408 -32.57 27.28 27.74
CA THR A 408 -33.87 27.15 27.06
C THR A 408 -33.90 27.88 25.72
N TRP A 409 -33.30 29.08 25.65
CA TRP A 409 -33.19 29.84 24.39
C TRP A 409 -32.29 29.13 23.38
N ALA A 410 -31.15 28.61 23.83
CA ALA A 410 -30.22 27.83 23.01
C ALA A 410 -30.89 26.58 22.43
N SER A 411 -31.52 25.75 23.27
CA SER A 411 -32.21 24.54 22.83
C SER A 411 -33.40 24.80 21.91
N ALA A 412 -34.10 25.92 22.08
CA ALA A 412 -35.17 26.35 21.18
C ALA A 412 -34.65 26.94 19.85
N LYS A 413 -33.32 27.10 19.72
CA LYS A 413 -32.66 27.81 18.62
C LYS A 413 -33.26 29.22 18.44
N ALA A 414 -33.56 29.88 19.56
CA ALA A 414 -34.13 31.21 19.53
C ALA A 414 -33.09 32.21 19.00
N THR A 415 -33.49 33.08 18.08
CA THR A 415 -32.65 34.20 17.62
C THR A 415 -32.68 35.37 18.60
N ARG A 416 -33.68 35.42 19.48
CA ARG A 416 -33.85 36.43 20.53
C ARG A 416 -34.28 35.78 21.85
N GLY A 417 -33.64 36.20 22.94
CA GLY A 417 -34.01 35.85 24.31
C GLY A 417 -34.62 37.04 25.03
N HIS A 418 -35.74 36.85 25.71
CA HIS A 418 -36.49 37.94 26.38
C HIS A 418 -36.53 37.70 27.90
N LEU A 419 -36.12 38.69 28.69
CA LEU A 419 -36.16 38.60 30.14
C LEU A 419 -36.89 39.77 30.79
N GLY A 420 -37.44 39.51 31.98
CA GLY A 420 -38.04 40.50 32.85
C GLY A 420 -37.30 40.62 34.18
N LEU A 421 -37.20 41.86 34.68
CA LEU A 421 -36.60 42.24 35.96
C LEU A 421 -37.65 42.86 36.87
N ARG A 422 -37.71 42.40 38.12
CA ARG A 422 -38.55 43.01 39.16
C ARG A 422 -37.94 42.83 40.55
N ALA A 423 -38.21 43.78 41.44
CA ALA A 423 -37.93 43.60 42.86
C ALA A 423 -38.71 42.40 43.43
N ALA A 424 -38.14 41.71 44.41
CA ALA A 424 -38.80 40.56 45.04
C ALA A 424 -39.94 40.98 45.99
N THR A 425 -39.96 42.23 46.42
CA THR A 425 -40.95 42.81 47.34
C THR A 425 -41.35 44.22 46.88
N ASP A 426 -42.48 44.72 47.38
CA ASP A 426 -42.91 46.11 47.19
C ASP A 426 -42.35 47.06 48.27
N ASP A 427 -41.37 46.61 49.06
CA ASP A 427 -40.67 47.46 50.02
C ASP A 427 -39.90 48.55 49.26
N VAL A 428 -40.02 49.79 49.72
CA VAL A 428 -39.42 50.94 49.04
C VAL A 428 -37.89 50.85 49.00
N ARG A 429 -37.28 50.12 49.94
CA ARG A 429 -35.84 49.88 49.95
C ARG A 429 -35.38 49.04 48.75
N ALA A 430 -36.26 48.23 48.15
CA ALA A 430 -35.93 47.36 47.03
C ALA A 430 -35.95 48.05 45.66
N TRP A 431 -36.30 49.34 45.60
CA TRP A 431 -36.19 50.17 44.39
C TRP A 431 -34.76 50.19 43.86
N LYS A 432 -34.60 49.94 42.56
CA LYS A 432 -33.31 50.02 41.86
C LYS A 432 -33.50 50.71 40.51
N ARG A 433 -32.51 51.52 40.16
CA ARG A 433 -32.31 52.08 38.82
C ARG A 433 -30.98 51.58 38.28
N VAL A 434 -30.99 51.03 37.07
CA VAL A 434 -29.81 50.50 36.39
C VAL A 434 -29.67 51.13 35.02
N ASN A 435 -28.48 51.14 34.44
CA ASN A 435 -28.30 51.69 33.09
C ASN A 435 -29.07 50.84 32.04
N SER A 436 -29.64 51.51 31.04
CA SER A 436 -30.23 50.88 29.85
C SER A 436 -29.20 50.71 28.72
N ALA A 437 -29.64 50.17 27.60
CA ALA A 437 -28.94 50.12 26.32
C ALA A 437 -28.57 51.51 25.77
N ASN A 438 -29.31 52.56 26.14
CA ASN A 438 -29.08 53.93 25.65
C ASN A 438 -28.00 54.66 26.45
N SER A 439 -27.72 54.22 27.68
CA SER A 439 -26.71 54.83 28.56
C SER A 439 -25.33 54.87 27.90
N ALA A 440 -24.65 56.01 27.94
CA ALA A 440 -23.34 56.19 27.29
C ALA A 440 -22.26 55.20 27.77
N THR A 441 -22.38 54.73 29.03
CA THR A 441 -21.44 53.80 29.66
C THR A 441 -22.18 52.71 30.45
N ASN A 442 -21.50 51.59 30.72
CA ASN A 442 -21.98 50.52 31.61
C ASN A 442 -23.38 49.95 31.27
N GLN A 443 -23.70 49.79 29.99
CA GLN A 443 -24.95 49.15 29.55
C GLN A 443 -25.07 47.68 30.02
N PRO A 444 -26.28 47.11 30.11
CA PRO A 444 -26.50 45.72 30.49
C PRO A 444 -25.71 44.72 29.63
N LYS A 445 -25.15 43.68 30.27
CA LYS A 445 -24.38 42.61 29.61
C LYS A 445 -24.83 41.22 30.05
N LEU A 446 -24.76 40.26 29.14
CA LEU A 446 -24.93 38.84 29.40
C LEU A 446 -23.75 38.07 28.81
N SER A 447 -22.88 37.54 29.68
CA SER A 447 -21.79 36.64 29.28
C SER A 447 -22.31 35.21 29.25
N VAL A 448 -21.99 34.45 28.19
CA VAL A 448 -22.42 33.05 28.02
C VAL A 448 -21.24 32.21 27.55
N THR A 449 -20.89 31.17 28.31
CA THR A 449 -19.88 30.15 27.96
C THR A 449 -20.58 28.88 27.49
N TYR A 450 -20.16 28.29 26.37
CA TYR A 450 -20.87 27.19 25.71
C TYR A 450 -19.99 26.31 24.80
N ASN A 451 -20.53 25.14 24.40
CA ASN A 451 -19.97 24.19 23.43
C ASN A 451 -21.07 23.64 22.51
N TYR A 452 -20.76 23.19 21.29
CA TYR A 452 -21.69 22.44 20.43
C TYR A 452 -21.47 20.91 20.58
N ARG A 453 -22.38 20.10 20.02
CA ARG A 453 -22.25 18.63 20.01
C ARG A 453 -21.79 18.15 18.63
N PRO A 454 -21.15 16.96 18.54
CA PRO A 454 -20.82 16.37 17.26
C PRO A 454 -22.10 15.93 16.54
N SER A 455 -22.13 16.17 15.23
CA SER A 455 -23.23 15.83 14.31
C SER A 455 -23.31 14.32 14.06
N ASP A 456 -24.47 13.85 13.59
CA ASP A 456 -24.67 12.45 13.20
C ASP A 456 -23.67 11.98 12.14
N GLY A 457 -23.37 10.68 12.15
CA GLY A 457 -22.52 10.05 11.14
C GLY A 457 -23.16 10.01 9.76
N THR A 458 -22.41 10.44 8.74
CA THR A 458 -22.94 10.64 7.39
C THR A 458 -22.57 9.55 6.39
N ASN A 459 -21.52 8.77 6.62
CA ASN A 459 -20.93 7.87 5.63
C ASN A 459 -20.53 6.51 6.23
N ARG A 460 -21.54 5.71 6.61
CA ARG A 460 -21.36 4.37 7.20
C ARG A 460 -20.93 3.37 6.16
N GLN A 461 -19.77 2.75 6.35
CA GLN A 461 -19.19 1.77 5.43
C GLN A 461 -18.65 0.54 6.16
N ALA A 462 -18.68 -0.63 5.52
CA ALA A 462 -18.17 -1.87 6.07
C ALA A 462 -17.31 -2.65 5.06
N GLY A 463 -16.18 -3.18 5.55
CA GLY A 463 -15.24 -4.07 4.86
C GLY A 463 -14.52 -3.44 3.67
N GLY A 464 -13.18 -3.30 3.73
CA GLY A 464 -12.40 -2.93 2.54
C GLY A 464 -12.60 -4.01 1.45
N PRO A 465 -13.00 -3.65 0.21
CA PRO A 465 -12.78 -2.38 -0.49
C PRO A 465 -13.91 -1.35 -0.41
N PHE A 466 -14.84 -1.48 0.54
CA PHE A 466 -16.01 -0.62 0.75
C PHE A 466 -16.93 -0.63 -0.48
N ARG A 467 -17.50 -1.80 -0.78
CA ARG A 467 -18.50 -1.98 -1.86
C ARG A 467 -19.87 -2.23 -1.25
N SER A 468 -20.88 -1.52 -1.75
CA SER A 468 -22.28 -1.71 -1.36
C SER A 468 -23.18 -1.93 -2.57
N PHE A 469 -24.20 -2.75 -2.38
CA PHE A 469 -25.18 -3.13 -3.38
C PHE A 469 -26.56 -2.97 -2.76
N ALA A 470 -27.37 -2.07 -3.33
CA ALA A 470 -28.70 -1.74 -2.81
C ALA A 470 -28.72 -1.41 -1.29
N GLY A 471 -27.68 -0.73 -0.80
CA GLY A 471 -27.58 -0.32 0.61
C GLY A 471 -27.01 -1.38 1.56
N VAL A 472 -26.65 -2.57 1.07
CA VAL A 472 -25.98 -3.62 1.86
C VAL A 472 -24.51 -3.69 1.45
N TRP A 473 -23.60 -3.65 2.42
CA TRP A 473 -22.16 -3.76 2.18
C TRP A 473 -21.74 -5.22 2.01
N ALA A 474 -20.82 -5.49 1.08
CA ALA A 474 -20.25 -6.82 0.87
C ALA A 474 -18.82 -6.86 1.43
N VAL A 475 -18.54 -7.87 2.27
CA VAL A 475 -17.34 -7.93 3.09
C VAL A 475 -16.61 -9.25 2.89
N ASN A 476 -15.35 -9.19 2.47
CA ASN A 476 -14.52 -10.37 2.15
C ASN A 476 -13.71 -10.96 3.33
N THR A 477 -14.06 -10.61 4.56
CA THR A 477 -13.30 -11.03 5.75
C THR A 477 -14.20 -11.14 6.97
N THR A 478 -13.87 -12.02 7.92
CA THR A 478 -14.54 -12.11 9.22
C THR A 478 -14.07 -11.04 10.22
N THR A 479 -13.09 -10.21 9.86
CA THR A 479 -12.58 -9.10 10.68
C THR A 479 -12.61 -7.77 9.91
N PRO A 480 -13.78 -7.32 9.42
CA PRO A 480 -13.87 -6.10 8.63
C PRO A 480 -13.55 -4.86 9.44
N THR A 481 -13.03 -3.87 8.73
CA THR A 481 -13.07 -2.48 9.19
C THR A 481 -14.46 -1.90 8.94
N LEU A 482 -15.08 -1.36 9.99
CA LEU A 482 -16.26 -0.51 9.91
C LEU A 482 -15.82 0.94 10.06
N ARG A 483 -16.42 1.85 9.32
CA ARG A 483 -16.12 3.28 9.44
C ARG A 483 -17.32 4.16 9.20
N ASP A 484 -17.26 5.36 9.77
CA ASP A 484 -18.24 6.43 9.57
C ASP A 484 -17.56 7.79 9.69
N THR A 485 -18.20 8.84 9.17
CA THR A 485 -17.66 10.20 9.16
C THR A 485 -18.56 11.12 9.97
N PHE A 486 -17.99 11.74 10.99
CA PHE A 486 -18.68 12.67 11.90
C PHE A 486 -18.09 14.08 11.75
N THR A 487 -18.90 15.10 11.96
CA THR A 487 -18.46 16.49 11.98
C THR A 487 -18.82 17.12 13.31
N ASP A 488 -17.91 17.88 13.88
CA ASP A 488 -18.17 18.73 15.03
C ASP A 488 -18.21 20.21 14.58
N PRO A 489 -19.27 20.99 14.91
CA PRO A 489 -19.38 22.40 14.54
C PRO A 489 -18.25 23.30 15.05
N ASP A 490 -17.62 22.94 16.17
CA ASP A 490 -16.50 23.67 16.76
C ASP A 490 -15.14 23.23 16.17
N GLY A 491 -15.16 22.17 15.36
CA GLY A 491 -13.97 21.63 14.68
C GLY A 491 -13.16 20.66 15.55
N ASP A 492 -13.74 20.18 16.66
CA ASP A 492 -13.11 19.26 17.58
C ASP A 492 -12.77 17.91 16.96
N THR A 493 -11.92 17.16 17.66
CA THR A 493 -11.68 15.76 17.33
C THR A 493 -12.83 14.92 17.86
N VAL A 494 -13.28 13.97 17.06
CA VAL A 494 -14.42 13.11 17.35
C VAL A 494 -14.00 11.65 17.29
N ASN A 495 -14.42 10.82 18.24
CA ASN A 495 -14.39 9.38 18.06
C ASN A 495 -15.79 8.86 17.68
N GLY A 496 -15.86 7.63 17.20
CA GLY A 496 -17.11 6.95 16.91
C GLY A 496 -17.26 5.71 17.76
N THR A 497 -18.40 5.59 18.45
CA THR A 497 -18.84 4.31 19.00
C THR A 497 -19.64 3.56 17.95
N PHE A 498 -19.23 2.35 17.61
CA PHE A 498 -19.85 1.44 16.65
C PHE A 498 -20.53 0.31 17.41
N GLN A 499 -21.81 0.10 17.14
CA GLN A 499 -22.58 -0.99 17.73
C GLN A 499 -22.91 -2.02 16.66
N VAL A 500 -22.50 -3.29 16.85
CA VAL A 500 -22.58 -4.36 15.82
C VAL A 500 -23.42 -5.55 16.28
N TYR A 501 -24.37 -5.97 15.44
CA TYR A 501 -25.37 -7.01 15.74
C TYR A 501 -25.47 -8.03 14.60
N ASP A 502 -25.77 -9.29 14.93
CA ASP A 502 -26.27 -10.27 13.96
C ASP A 502 -27.67 -9.82 13.51
N ALA A 503 -27.86 -9.65 12.20
CA ALA A 503 -29.06 -9.04 11.67
C ALA A 503 -30.28 -9.96 11.81
N ALA A 504 -30.09 -11.28 11.80
CA ALA A 504 -31.17 -12.26 11.86
C ALA A 504 -31.65 -12.50 13.30
N THR A 505 -30.72 -12.64 14.25
CA THR A 505 -31.07 -12.88 15.67
C THR A 505 -31.28 -11.60 16.46
N ASN A 506 -30.86 -10.45 15.92
CA ASN A 506 -30.87 -9.16 16.60
C ASN A 506 -30.12 -9.18 17.94
N THR A 507 -29.02 -9.95 18.00
CA THR A 507 -28.14 -10.05 19.18
C THR A 507 -26.80 -9.35 18.90
N PRO A 508 -26.20 -8.69 19.90
CA PRO A 508 -24.90 -8.06 19.74
C PRO A 508 -23.79 -9.09 19.54
N ILE A 509 -22.70 -8.70 18.87
CA ILE A 509 -21.43 -9.44 18.96
C ILE A 509 -20.86 -9.33 20.39
N THR A 510 -19.98 -10.24 20.77
CA THR A 510 -19.33 -10.21 22.09
C THR A 510 -18.17 -9.21 22.08
N THR A 511 -18.25 -8.19 22.92
CA THR A 511 -17.17 -7.21 23.15
C THR A 511 -16.93 -7.03 24.66
N PRO A 512 -15.73 -6.57 25.08
CA PRO A 512 -15.45 -6.32 26.50
C PRO A 512 -16.41 -5.34 27.18
N ALA A 513 -16.90 -4.34 26.43
CA ALA A 513 -17.85 -3.33 26.91
C ALA A 513 -19.31 -3.82 26.93
N GLY A 514 -19.61 -5.00 26.39
CA GLY A 514 -20.97 -5.48 26.19
C GLY A 514 -21.68 -4.79 25.01
N GLU A 515 -22.90 -5.24 24.73
CA GLU A 515 -23.81 -4.68 23.71
C GLU A 515 -23.23 -4.50 22.29
N GLY A 516 -22.15 -5.23 21.95
CA GLY A 516 -21.54 -5.17 20.61
C GLY A 516 -20.82 -3.85 20.33
N LEU A 517 -20.42 -3.12 21.38
CA LEU A 517 -19.79 -1.80 21.28
C LEU A 517 -18.29 -1.89 20.98
N LEU A 518 -17.85 -1.14 19.97
CA LEU A 518 -16.47 -0.92 19.58
C LEU A 518 -16.24 0.58 19.47
N VAL A 519 -15.19 1.13 20.07
CA VAL A 519 -14.92 2.58 20.06
C VAL A 519 -13.66 2.82 19.21
N SER A 520 -13.74 3.76 18.27
CA SER A 520 -12.57 4.17 17.48
C SER A 520 -11.64 5.07 18.29
N ASP A 521 -10.43 5.27 17.78
CA ASP A 521 -9.62 6.43 18.21
C ASP A 521 -10.31 7.75 17.81
N PHE A 522 -9.91 8.83 18.46
CA PHE A 522 -10.30 10.18 18.07
C PHE A 522 -9.71 10.54 16.70
N VAL A 523 -10.57 11.00 15.80
CA VAL A 523 -10.20 11.50 14.48
C VAL A 523 -10.58 12.97 14.35
N ALA A 524 -10.13 13.60 13.28
CA ALA A 524 -10.62 14.91 12.92
C ALA A 524 -12.13 14.95 12.64
N SER A 525 -12.79 16.05 13.02
CA SER A 525 -14.04 16.46 12.35
C SER A 525 -13.88 16.36 10.83
N GLY A 526 -14.80 15.63 10.19
CA GLY A 526 -14.85 15.38 8.75
C GLY A 526 -13.97 14.24 8.23
N LYS A 527 -13.19 13.54 9.06
CA LYS A 527 -12.43 12.33 8.66
C LYS A 527 -13.14 11.06 9.15
N PRO A 528 -12.93 9.92 8.48
CA PRO A 528 -13.59 8.67 8.87
C PRO A 528 -12.99 8.09 10.15
N ALA A 529 -13.81 7.96 11.20
CA ALA A 529 -13.48 7.16 12.37
C ALA A 529 -13.74 5.70 12.05
N SER A 530 -12.84 4.80 12.47
CA SER A 530 -12.89 3.39 12.06
C SER A 530 -12.63 2.44 13.23
N VAL A 531 -13.25 1.26 13.19
CA VAL A 531 -13.00 0.14 14.11
C VAL A 531 -12.82 -1.15 13.32
N THR A 532 -12.07 -2.10 13.85
CA THR A 532 -11.97 -3.46 13.29
C THR A 532 -12.80 -4.41 14.14
N VAL A 533 -13.66 -5.20 13.50
CA VAL A 533 -14.42 -6.24 14.21
C VAL A 533 -13.47 -7.35 14.67
N PRO A 534 -13.50 -7.76 15.96
CA PRO A 534 -12.61 -8.79 16.47
C PRO A 534 -12.79 -10.17 15.81
N ALA A 535 -11.71 -10.95 15.76
CA ALA A 535 -11.75 -12.32 15.25
C ALA A 535 -12.73 -13.21 16.02
N GLY A 536 -13.34 -14.16 15.33
CA GLY A 536 -14.29 -15.13 15.91
C GLY A 536 -15.72 -14.61 16.13
N GLN A 537 -16.00 -13.33 15.86
CA GLN A 537 -17.35 -12.76 16.03
C GLN A 537 -18.25 -12.95 14.82
N LEU A 538 -17.67 -12.94 13.62
CA LEU A 538 -18.40 -13.02 12.36
C LEU A 538 -18.24 -14.39 11.68
N LYS A 539 -19.26 -14.81 10.93
CA LYS A 539 -19.26 -16.06 10.16
C LYS A 539 -19.57 -15.78 8.70
N ASP A 540 -18.93 -16.57 7.84
CA ASP A 540 -19.21 -16.59 6.41
C ASP A 540 -20.68 -16.89 6.11
N GLY A 541 -21.22 -16.27 5.07
CA GLY A 541 -22.62 -16.40 4.62
C GLY A 541 -23.66 -15.72 5.52
N ARG A 542 -23.26 -14.95 6.55
CA ARG A 542 -24.18 -14.25 7.46
C ARG A 542 -24.27 -12.75 7.20
N THR A 543 -25.43 -12.18 7.54
CA THR A 543 -25.68 -10.73 7.52
C THR A 543 -25.58 -10.15 8.92
N TYR A 544 -24.90 -9.02 9.04
CA TYR A 544 -24.74 -8.23 10.24
C TYR A 544 -25.23 -6.81 9.99
N LYS A 545 -25.43 -6.05 11.07
CA LYS A 545 -25.78 -4.63 11.00
C LYS A 545 -24.99 -3.84 12.04
N PHE A 546 -24.67 -2.60 11.71
CA PHE A 546 -24.04 -1.68 12.64
C PHE A 546 -24.66 -0.28 12.60
N ARG A 547 -24.51 0.45 13.70
CA ARG A 547 -24.84 1.88 13.82
C ARG A 547 -23.80 2.59 14.66
N THR A 548 -23.85 3.91 14.66
CA THR A 548 -22.77 4.77 15.18
C THR A 548 -23.30 5.91 16.05
N ASN A 549 -22.51 6.32 17.04
CA ASN A 549 -22.76 7.49 17.87
C ASN A 549 -21.42 8.19 18.19
N PRO A 550 -21.25 9.48 17.83
CA PRO A 550 -19.99 10.19 18.03
C PRO A 550 -19.86 10.87 19.40
N TYR A 551 -18.60 11.09 19.80
CA TYR A 551 -18.18 11.79 21.02
C TYR A 551 -17.01 12.74 20.70
N ASP A 552 -17.08 13.99 21.13
CA ASP A 552 -16.09 15.05 20.85
C ASP A 552 -15.00 15.20 21.94
N GLY A 553 -15.10 14.43 23.04
CA GLY A 553 -14.21 14.56 24.20
C GLY A 553 -14.90 15.11 25.45
N THR A 554 -16.01 15.83 25.27
CA THR A 554 -16.82 16.42 26.34
C THR A 554 -18.29 15.92 26.28
N HIS A 555 -18.82 15.69 25.07
CA HIS A 555 -20.23 15.41 24.81
C HIS A 555 -20.44 14.32 23.76
N TYR A 556 -21.39 13.43 24.06
CA TYR A 556 -21.96 12.52 23.05
C TYR A 556 -23.05 13.26 22.26
N ASN A 557 -23.23 12.86 21.01
CA ASN A 557 -24.49 13.11 20.32
C ASN A 557 -25.62 12.36 21.04
N LEU A 558 -26.81 12.96 21.08
CA LEU A 558 -27.97 12.42 21.79
C LEU A 558 -28.63 11.23 21.08
N SER A 559 -28.35 11.01 19.79
CA SER A 559 -28.96 9.93 19.00
C SER A 559 -27.94 9.00 18.37
N TRP A 560 -28.31 7.73 18.27
CA TRP A 560 -27.62 6.78 17.41
C TRP A 560 -28.04 6.98 15.95
N SER A 561 -27.12 6.76 15.02
CA SER A 561 -27.46 6.68 13.60
C SER A 561 -28.38 5.50 13.29
N GLY A 562 -29.01 5.53 12.11
CA GLY A 562 -29.75 4.38 11.59
C GLY A 562 -28.85 3.17 11.31
N TRP A 563 -29.41 1.97 11.40
CA TRP A 563 -28.69 0.72 11.13
C TRP A 563 -28.26 0.60 9.66
N THR A 564 -27.02 0.16 9.45
CA THR A 564 -26.43 -0.17 8.14
C THR A 564 -26.09 -1.66 8.11
N GLN A 565 -26.45 -2.37 7.04
CA GLN A 565 -26.24 -3.82 6.93
C GLN A 565 -24.99 -4.16 6.13
N PHE A 566 -24.35 -5.28 6.48
CA PHE A 566 -23.27 -5.87 5.69
C PHE A 566 -23.33 -7.40 5.71
N VAL A 567 -22.93 -8.03 4.62
CA VAL A 567 -22.85 -9.49 4.47
C VAL A 567 -21.39 -9.90 4.44
N VAL A 568 -21.05 -10.92 5.24
CA VAL A 568 -19.73 -11.55 5.22
C VAL A 568 -19.77 -12.68 4.21
N ASP A 569 -18.88 -12.58 3.23
CA ASP A 569 -18.66 -13.56 2.16
C ASP A 569 -17.15 -13.68 1.95
N THR A 570 -16.54 -14.70 2.53
CA THR A 570 -15.10 -14.99 2.44
C THR A 570 -14.78 -16.04 1.38
N THR A 571 -15.78 -16.50 0.63
CA THR A 571 -15.63 -17.63 -0.29
C THR A 571 -15.42 -17.11 -1.70
N ALA A 572 -14.21 -17.30 -2.24
CA ALA A 572 -13.91 -16.90 -3.61
C ALA A 572 -14.70 -17.72 -4.64
N PRO A 573 -15.14 -17.09 -5.76
CA PRO A 573 -15.75 -17.83 -6.86
C PRO A 573 -14.74 -18.78 -7.51
N GLY A 574 -15.23 -19.83 -8.15
CA GLY A 574 -14.39 -20.76 -8.93
C GLY A 574 -13.76 -20.10 -10.17
N ALA A 575 -12.83 -20.81 -10.81
CA ALA A 575 -12.30 -20.42 -12.11
C ALA A 575 -13.45 -20.34 -13.14
N PRO A 576 -13.40 -19.41 -14.12
CA PRO A 576 -14.44 -19.31 -15.13
C PRO A 576 -14.73 -20.65 -15.80
N GLN A 577 -15.99 -21.11 -15.75
CA GLN A 577 -16.40 -22.39 -16.33
C GLN A 577 -16.06 -22.47 -17.83
N LYS A 578 -16.27 -21.40 -18.59
CA LYS A 578 -15.96 -21.34 -20.02
C LYS A 578 -15.44 -19.96 -20.43
N VAL A 579 -14.44 -19.94 -21.31
CA VAL A 579 -14.01 -18.77 -22.07
C VAL A 579 -14.01 -19.19 -23.54
N ALA A 580 -14.53 -18.36 -24.45
CA ALA A 580 -14.55 -18.66 -25.86
C ALA A 580 -14.36 -17.39 -26.70
N SER A 581 -13.58 -17.49 -27.78
CA SER A 581 -13.48 -16.44 -28.79
C SER A 581 -13.68 -17.02 -30.18
N ALA A 582 -14.53 -16.37 -30.97
CA ALA A 582 -14.69 -16.71 -32.39
C ALA A 582 -13.54 -16.17 -33.25
N THR A 583 -12.94 -15.04 -32.85
CA THR A 583 -11.80 -14.42 -33.53
C THR A 583 -10.50 -15.18 -33.27
N TYR A 584 -10.33 -15.67 -32.05
CA TYR A 584 -9.12 -16.37 -31.59
C TYR A 584 -9.51 -17.72 -30.95
N PRO A 585 -9.71 -18.79 -31.73
CA PRO A 585 -10.09 -20.08 -31.17
C PRO A 585 -9.00 -20.62 -30.22
N GLU A 586 -9.44 -21.28 -29.14
CA GLU A 586 -8.55 -21.75 -28.09
C GLU A 586 -7.48 -22.69 -28.65
N ASN A 587 -6.22 -22.40 -28.32
CA ASN A 587 -5.02 -23.11 -28.74
C ASN A 587 -4.88 -23.25 -30.26
N TRP A 588 -5.54 -22.40 -31.03
CA TRP A 588 -5.53 -22.42 -32.50
C TRP A 588 -5.34 -21.03 -33.10
N GLY A 589 -5.25 -20.99 -34.42
CA GLY A 589 -5.08 -19.79 -35.22
C GLY A 589 -6.34 -18.95 -35.43
N GLY A 590 -6.20 -17.64 -35.35
CA GLY A 590 -7.24 -16.68 -35.75
C GLY A 590 -6.75 -15.22 -35.72
N GLY A 591 -7.53 -14.31 -36.29
CA GLY A 591 -7.25 -12.87 -36.29
C GLY A 591 -5.85 -12.49 -36.81
N GLY A 592 -5.21 -11.53 -36.13
CA GLY A 592 -3.86 -11.04 -36.41
C GLY A 592 -3.42 -9.90 -35.48
N ALA A 593 -2.18 -9.45 -35.64
CA ALA A 593 -1.66 -8.27 -34.97
C ALA A 593 -2.57 -7.06 -35.19
N GLY A 594 -2.94 -6.36 -34.11
CA GLY A 594 -3.81 -5.18 -34.15
C GLY A 594 -5.29 -5.49 -34.41
N VAL A 595 -5.69 -6.75 -34.54
CA VAL A 595 -7.08 -7.15 -34.69
C VAL A 595 -7.70 -7.34 -33.30
N ALA A 596 -8.86 -6.74 -33.06
CA ALA A 596 -9.59 -6.91 -31.80
C ALA A 596 -10.42 -8.20 -31.84
N GLY A 597 -10.31 -9.04 -30.81
CA GLY A 597 -11.11 -10.26 -30.65
C GLY A 597 -11.95 -10.23 -29.39
N GLY A 598 -13.23 -10.61 -29.51
CA GLY A 598 -14.15 -10.74 -28.38
C GLY A 598 -14.00 -12.09 -27.68
N PHE A 599 -14.02 -12.07 -26.35
CA PHE A 599 -13.92 -13.25 -25.48
C PHE A 599 -15.15 -13.28 -24.59
N ASP A 600 -15.97 -14.30 -24.82
CA ASP A 600 -17.20 -14.57 -24.10
C ASP A 600 -16.90 -15.48 -22.91
N VAL A 601 -17.34 -15.06 -21.72
CA VAL A 601 -17.02 -15.72 -20.45
C VAL A 601 -18.31 -16.22 -19.80
N THR A 602 -18.31 -17.49 -19.42
CA THR A 602 -19.29 -18.09 -18.51
C THR A 602 -18.58 -18.33 -17.18
N THR A 603 -18.98 -17.64 -16.12
CA THR A 603 -18.32 -17.72 -14.82
C THR A 603 -18.66 -19.02 -14.11
N GLY A 604 -19.91 -19.49 -14.23
CA GLY A 604 -20.44 -20.63 -13.45
C GLY A 604 -20.71 -20.28 -11.97
N ALA A 605 -20.57 -19.03 -11.57
CA ALA A 605 -20.73 -18.56 -10.19
C ALA A 605 -21.94 -17.61 -10.09
N SER A 606 -22.91 -17.94 -9.22
CA SER A 606 -24.17 -17.18 -9.07
C SER A 606 -23.98 -15.79 -8.45
N ASP A 607 -22.86 -15.57 -7.76
CA ASP A 607 -22.48 -14.35 -7.06
C ASP A 607 -21.43 -13.50 -7.80
N ALA A 608 -20.97 -13.96 -8.97
CA ALA A 608 -20.01 -13.25 -9.81
C ALA A 608 -20.47 -11.81 -10.11
N TYR A 609 -19.56 -10.86 -9.90
CA TYR A 609 -19.82 -9.43 -10.07
C TYR A 609 -19.02 -8.81 -11.22
N GLU A 610 -17.76 -9.21 -11.35
CA GLU A 610 -16.85 -8.77 -12.40
C GLU A 610 -16.04 -9.95 -12.92
N VAL A 611 -15.65 -9.90 -14.19
CA VAL A 611 -14.59 -10.73 -14.76
C VAL A 611 -13.37 -9.86 -14.96
N ARG A 612 -12.23 -10.30 -14.43
CA ARG A 612 -10.93 -9.69 -14.68
C ARG A 612 -10.21 -10.44 -15.78
N PHE A 613 -9.59 -9.71 -16.69
CA PHE A 613 -8.79 -10.25 -17.78
C PHE A 613 -7.47 -9.50 -17.97
N ARG A 614 -6.48 -10.18 -18.54
CA ARG A 614 -5.22 -9.58 -19.02
C ARG A 614 -4.65 -10.41 -20.17
N LEU A 615 -3.84 -9.78 -21.02
CA LEU A 615 -3.19 -10.40 -22.17
C LEU A 615 -1.68 -10.44 -21.94
N ASP A 616 -1.07 -11.59 -22.25
CA ASP A 616 0.38 -11.82 -22.26
C ASP A 616 1.12 -11.30 -21.01
N PRO A 617 0.76 -11.77 -19.81
CA PRO A 617 1.50 -11.41 -18.62
C PRO A 617 2.94 -11.94 -18.67
N PHE A 618 3.82 -11.24 -17.98
CA PHE A 618 5.18 -11.69 -17.70
C PHE A 618 5.17 -12.64 -16.51
N SER A 619 6.09 -13.60 -16.49
CA SER A 619 6.22 -14.60 -15.41
C SER A 619 6.62 -13.97 -14.07
N ASP A 620 7.14 -12.75 -14.08
CA ASP A 620 7.51 -11.94 -12.91
C ASP A 620 6.54 -10.78 -12.63
N ASP A 621 5.37 -10.75 -13.30
CA ASP A 621 4.33 -9.77 -12.98
C ASP A 621 3.76 -10.02 -11.56
N PRO A 622 3.62 -8.99 -10.71
CA PRO A 622 2.93 -9.16 -9.43
C PRO A 622 1.45 -9.53 -9.68
N ASP A 623 0.83 -10.22 -8.72
CA ASP A 623 -0.54 -10.76 -8.84
C ASP A 623 -1.62 -9.73 -9.25
N GLY A 624 -1.37 -8.46 -8.96
CA GLY A 624 -2.23 -7.33 -9.31
C GLY A 624 -1.95 -6.65 -10.66
N ALA A 625 -0.87 -6.99 -11.36
CA ALA A 625 -0.46 -6.29 -12.58
C ALA A 625 -1.31 -6.65 -13.80
N GLY A 626 -1.64 -5.62 -14.59
CA GLY A 626 -2.21 -5.76 -15.94
C GLY A 626 -3.68 -6.16 -16.01
N TRP A 627 -4.37 -6.32 -14.88
CA TRP A 627 -5.78 -6.72 -14.87
C TRP A 627 -6.71 -5.58 -15.23
N THR A 628 -7.62 -5.86 -16.16
CA THR A 628 -8.79 -5.02 -16.48
C THR A 628 -10.06 -5.74 -16.05
N SER A 629 -11.07 -5.02 -15.55
CA SER A 629 -12.36 -5.60 -15.16
C SER A 629 -13.45 -5.28 -16.19
N VAL A 630 -14.32 -6.24 -16.46
CA VAL A 630 -15.65 -6.04 -17.07
C VAL A 630 -16.72 -6.53 -16.10
N ARG A 631 -17.87 -5.84 -16.05
CA ARG A 631 -18.99 -6.22 -15.17
C ARG A 631 -19.72 -7.43 -15.73
N THR A 632 -20.18 -8.33 -14.87
CA THR A 632 -21.08 -9.39 -15.30
C THR A 632 -22.46 -8.84 -15.63
N VAL A 633 -23.10 -9.40 -16.65
CA VAL A 633 -24.50 -9.13 -16.99
C VAL A 633 -25.38 -10.14 -16.27
N THR A 634 -26.45 -9.68 -15.63
CA THR A 634 -27.51 -10.60 -15.16
C THR A 634 -28.39 -10.92 -16.37
N PRO A 635 -28.52 -12.19 -16.80
CA PRO A 635 -29.39 -12.52 -17.91
C PRO A 635 -30.82 -12.06 -17.61
N ALA A 636 -31.44 -11.28 -18.50
CA ALA A 636 -32.87 -11.06 -18.44
C ALA A 636 -33.58 -12.42 -18.61
N ALA A 637 -34.55 -12.73 -17.75
CA ALA A 637 -35.22 -14.03 -17.65
C ALA A 637 -35.96 -14.50 -18.94
N SER A 638 -35.85 -13.78 -20.06
CA SER A 638 -36.53 -14.03 -21.32
C SER A 638 -35.63 -14.38 -22.51
N ALA A 639 -34.30 -14.53 -22.33
CA ALA A 639 -33.41 -14.88 -23.43
C ALA A 639 -33.48 -16.38 -23.79
N ARG A 640 -33.76 -16.70 -25.07
CA ARG A 640 -33.81 -18.08 -25.62
C ARG A 640 -32.44 -18.77 -25.72
N ALA A 641 -31.35 -18.03 -25.51
CA ALA A 641 -29.98 -18.54 -25.44
C ALA A 641 -29.31 -17.97 -24.18
N VAL A 642 -28.47 -18.76 -23.51
CA VAL A 642 -27.66 -18.28 -22.38
C VAL A 642 -26.63 -17.30 -22.94
N ALA A 643 -26.88 -15.99 -22.80
CA ALA A 643 -25.88 -14.97 -23.09
C ALA A 643 -24.64 -15.21 -22.19
N PRO A 644 -23.42 -14.85 -22.65
CA PRO A 644 -22.26 -14.93 -21.77
C PRO A 644 -22.47 -14.05 -20.53
N ASP A 645 -21.91 -14.48 -19.40
CA ASP A 645 -22.00 -13.74 -18.13
C ASP A 645 -21.19 -12.45 -18.20
N ALA A 646 -20.13 -12.42 -19.02
CA ALA A 646 -19.41 -11.20 -19.38
C ALA A 646 -18.70 -11.41 -20.73
N SER A 647 -18.40 -10.33 -21.43
CA SER A 647 -17.54 -10.35 -22.60
C SER A 647 -16.48 -9.26 -22.48
N TYR A 648 -15.26 -9.57 -22.91
CA TYR A 648 -14.18 -8.59 -23.01
C TYR A 648 -13.51 -8.65 -24.38
N THR A 649 -12.69 -7.65 -24.69
CA THR A 649 -11.96 -7.58 -25.95
C THR A 649 -10.47 -7.49 -25.65
N VAL A 650 -9.67 -8.28 -26.35
CA VAL A 650 -8.21 -8.15 -26.36
C VAL A 650 -7.72 -7.91 -27.79
N THR A 651 -6.59 -7.20 -27.91
CA THR A 651 -5.98 -6.86 -29.19
C THR A 651 -4.49 -7.18 -29.11
N PRO A 652 -4.06 -8.33 -29.64
CA PRO A 652 -2.65 -8.70 -29.69
C PRO A 652 -1.83 -7.66 -30.45
N ALA A 653 -0.68 -7.26 -29.89
CA ALA A 653 0.18 -6.25 -30.51
C ALA A 653 1.04 -6.81 -31.65
N ALA A 654 1.21 -8.13 -31.72
CA ALA A 654 2.03 -8.83 -32.70
C ALA A 654 1.32 -10.12 -33.15
N ASP A 655 1.78 -10.71 -34.25
CA ASP A 655 1.41 -12.07 -34.63
C ASP A 655 2.24 -13.07 -33.80
N GLY A 656 1.70 -14.27 -33.57
CA GLY A 656 2.34 -15.30 -32.78
C GLY A 656 1.44 -15.87 -31.70
N ASN A 657 2.03 -16.57 -30.73
CA ASN A 657 1.28 -17.18 -29.64
C ASN A 657 1.04 -16.18 -28.52
N HIS A 658 -0.19 -16.19 -28.01
CA HIS A 658 -0.67 -15.31 -26.96
C HIS A 658 -1.42 -16.10 -25.89
N VAL A 659 -1.52 -15.53 -24.69
CA VAL A 659 -2.34 -16.07 -23.61
C VAL A 659 -3.19 -14.96 -22.99
N ALA A 660 -4.51 -15.15 -23.01
CA ALA A 660 -5.44 -14.34 -22.25
C ALA A 660 -5.71 -15.03 -20.91
N GLN A 661 -5.45 -14.35 -19.80
CA GLN A 661 -5.81 -14.83 -18.47
C GLN A 661 -7.14 -14.23 -18.06
N THR A 662 -8.05 -15.06 -17.55
CA THR A 662 -9.39 -14.66 -17.11
C THR A 662 -9.66 -15.17 -15.71
N ARG A 663 -10.27 -14.36 -14.84
CA ARG A 663 -10.74 -14.81 -13.51
C ARG A 663 -12.00 -14.09 -13.08
N THR A 664 -12.78 -14.74 -12.23
CA THR A 664 -14.04 -14.20 -11.69
C THR A 664 -13.78 -13.46 -10.38
N VAL A 665 -14.51 -12.37 -10.13
CA VAL A 665 -14.52 -11.64 -8.86
C VAL A 665 -15.98 -11.48 -8.42
N ASP A 666 -16.26 -11.79 -7.16
CA ASP A 666 -17.61 -11.66 -6.59
C ASP A 666 -17.90 -10.23 -6.08
N ARG A 667 -19.05 -10.06 -5.42
CA ARG A 667 -19.50 -8.77 -4.86
C ARG A 667 -18.68 -8.33 -3.66
N ALA A 668 -18.22 -9.26 -2.82
CA ALA A 668 -17.35 -8.97 -1.68
C ALA A 668 -15.92 -8.61 -2.10
N GLY A 669 -15.56 -8.91 -3.34
CA GLY A 669 -14.24 -8.68 -3.90
C GLY A 669 -13.29 -9.86 -3.72
N ASN A 670 -13.79 -11.06 -3.37
CA ASN A 670 -12.96 -12.26 -3.41
C ASN A 670 -12.62 -12.57 -4.87
N VAL A 671 -11.36 -12.96 -5.09
CA VAL A 671 -10.80 -13.16 -6.41
C VAL A 671 -10.62 -14.65 -6.65
N GLY A 672 -11.30 -15.18 -7.67
CA GLY A 672 -11.21 -16.57 -8.04
C GLY A 672 -9.90 -16.94 -8.76
N PRO A 673 -9.64 -18.25 -8.96
CA PRO A 673 -8.48 -18.74 -9.69
C PRO A 673 -8.45 -18.25 -11.16
N ILE A 674 -7.25 -18.24 -11.73
CA ILE A 674 -7.02 -17.86 -13.13
C ILE A 674 -7.35 -19.03 -14.06
N LYS A 675 -7.99 -18.71 -15.19
CA LYS A 675 -8.12 -19.57 -16.36
C LYS A 675 -7.31 -18.98 -17.50
N ASP A 676 -6.32 -19.74 -17.96
CA ASP A 676 -5.53 -19.41 -19.14
C ASP A 676 -6.30 -19.79 -20.41
N TYR A 677 -6.25 -18.91 -21.41
CA TYR A 677 -6.79 -19.13 -22.74
C TYR A 677 -5.72 -18.81 -23.77
N GLY A 678 -5.06 -19.84 -24.28
CA GLY A 678 -4.03 -19.71 -25.30
C GLY A 678 -4.62 -19.53 -26.69
N PHE A 679 -3.95 -18.79 -27.58
CA PHE A 679 -4.33 -18.69 -29.00
C PHE A 679 -3.16 -18.18 -29.86
N THR A 680 -3.20 -18.43 -31.16
CA THR A 680 -2.22 -17.92 -32.13
C THR A 680 -2.83 -16.80 -32.96
N ALA A 681 -2.30 -15.58 -32.86
CA ALA A 681 -2.66 -14.45 -33.70
C ALA A 681 -1.92 -14.50 -35.04
N GLY A 682 -2.66 -14.31 -36.14
CA GLY A 682 -2.09 -14.14 -37.48
C GLY A 682 -2.58 -15.19 -38.47
N SER A 683 -2.46 -14.87 -39.76
CA SER A 683 -2.86 -15.75 -40.85
C SER A 683 -1.68 -16.67 -41.23
N ARG A 684 -1.67 -17.90 -40.72
CA ARG A 684 -0.72 -18.95 -41.12
C ARG A 684 -1.40 -19.99 -42.01
N ASP A 685 -0.63 -20.63 -42.87
CA ASP A 685 -1.10 -21.83 -43.56
C ASP A 685 -1.00 -23.03 -42.62
N TYR A 686 -2.06 -23.25 -41.85
CA TYR A 686 -2.17 -24.40 -40.93
C TYR A 686 -2.24 -25.75 -41.66
N ASN A 687 -2.44 -25.74 -42.98
CA ASN A 687 -2.53 -26.92 -43.83
C ASN A 687 -1.27 -27.13 -44.70
N ARG A 688 -0.19 -26.39 -44.44
CA ARG A 688 1.08 -26.58 -45.16
C ARG A 688 1.57 -28.02 -45.06
N GLU A 689 2.33 -28.47 -46.06
CA GLU A 689 2.99 -29.78 -45.99
C GLU A 689 3.92 -29.87 -44.76
N GLN A 690 3.91 -31.05 -44.15
CA GLN A 690 4.75 -31.38 -43.00
C GLN A 690 6.19 -31.63 -43.47
N ALA A 691 7.15 -30.95 -42.85
CA ALA A 691 8.57 -31.22 -43.03
C ALA A 691 9.02 -32.43 -42.19
N ILE A 692 8.26 -32.78 -41.16
CA ILE A 692 8.45 -33.91 -40.25
C ILE A 692 7.13 -34.68 -40.20
N ASP A 693 7.16 -35.93 -40.62
CA ASP A 693 6.03 -36.84 -40.47
C ASP A 693 6.55 -38.26 -40.20
N ILE A 694 6.58 -38.62 -38.91
CA ILE A 694 6.96 -39.96 -38.47
C ILE A 694 5.71 -40.68 -37.99
N THR A 695 5.22 -41.65 -38.74
CA THR A 695 4.15 -42.54 -38.27
C THR A 695 4.65 -43.38 -37.11
N LEU A 696 3.96 -43.33 -35.97
CA LEU A 696 4.34 -44.03 -34.75
C LEU A 696 3.55 -45.34 -34.56
N PRO A 697 4.15 -46.37 -33.93
CA PRO A 697 3.41 -47.53 -33.45
C PRO A 697 2.52 -47.16 -32.25
N ALA A 698 1.57 -48.03 -31.91
CA ALA A 698 0.78 -47.88 -30.69
C ALA A 698 1.65 -48.12 -29.43
N ASN A 699 1.34 -47.39 -28.35
CA ASN A 699 2.08 -47.45 -27.10
C ASN A 699 1.84 -48.80 -26.39
N ASP A 700 2.93 -49.49 -26.03
CA ASP A 700 2.89 -50.73 -25.26
C ASP A 700 3.25 -50.44 -23.79
N THR A 701 2.24 -50.05 -23.00
CA THR A 701 2.43 -49.74 -21.56
C THR A 701 2.83 -50.95 -20.72
N SER A 702 2.82 -52.16 -21.29
CA SER A 702 3.29 -53.38 -20.62
C SER A 702 4.78 -53.66 -20.88
N ALA A 703 5.40 -52.94 -21.81
CA ALA A 703 6.82 -53.09 -22.12
C ALA A 703 7.68 -52.77 -20.89
N GLN A 704 8.59 -53.67 -20.55
CA GLN A 704 9.51 -53.47 -19.44
C GLN A 704 10.54 -52.39 -19.78
N GLN A 705 10.87 -51.56 -18.78
CA GLN A 705 11.97 -50.61 -18.89
C GLN A 705 13.26 -51.35 -19.24
N PRO A 706 14.00 -50.92 -20.28
CA PRO A 706 15.31 -51.52 -20.56
C PRO A 706 16.26 -51.34 -19.38
N GLU A 707 16.97 -52.41 -19.03
CA GLU A 707 17.98 -52.38 -17.99
C GLU A 707 19.06 -51.34 -18.28
N PRO A 708 19.59 -50.63 -17.25
CA PRO A 708 20.75 -49.77 -17.38
C PRO A 708 21.89 -50.48 -18.11
N SER A 709 22.39 -49.85 -19.17
CA SER A 709 23.37 -50.48 -20.06
C SER A 709 24.78 -50.04 -19.68
N ASP A 710 25.60 -50.99 -19.23
CA ASP A 710 27.03 -50.83 -18.92
C ASP A 710 27.94 -51.73 -19.81
N PRO A 711 27.78 -51.71 -21.15
CA PRO A 711 28.64 -52.53 -22.01
C PRO A 711 30.08 -52.02 -21.95
N PRO A 712 31.10 -52.91 -22.10
CA PRO A 712 32.48 -52.49 -22.22
C PRO A 712 32.67 -51.52 -23.40
N GLN A 713 33.16 -50.32 -23.11
CA GLN A 713 33.46 -49.28 -24.08
C GLN A 713 34.97 -49.03 -24.15
N PRO A 714 35.50 -48.44 -25.24
CA PRO A 714 36.90 -48.04 -25.30
C PRO A 714 37.29 -47.18 -24.10
N ALA A 715 38.30 -47.62 -23.35
CA ALA A 715 38.68 -47.00 -22.10
C ALA A 715 39.19 -45.54 -22.25
N TRP A 716 39.56 -45.13 -23.47
CA TRP A 716 40.23 -43.86 -23.71
C TRP A 716 39.99 -43.33 -25.14
N GLU A 717 38.73 -43.05 -25.52
CA GLU A 717 38.44 -42.44 -26.83
C GLU A 717 39.15 -41.08 -27.04
N GLN A 718 39.44 -40.35 -25.97
CA GLN A 718 40.20 -39.09 -26.00
C GLN A 718 41.62 -39.24 -26.58
N TRP A 719 42.17 -40.45 -26.65
CA TRP A 719 43.47 -40.74 -27.30
C TRP A 719 43.41 -40.65 -28.84
N LYS A 720 42.20 -40.72 -29.44
CA LYS A 720 42.00 -40.67 -30.90
C LYS A 720 42.11 -39.25 -31.48
N GLY A 721 41.92 -38.22 -30.64
CA GLY A 721 41.88 -36.80 -31.05
C GLY A 721 43.23 -36.09 -31.19
N GLY A 722 44.35 -36.81 -31.26
CA GLY A 722 45.67 -36.18 -31.43
C GLY A 722 46.17 -35.38 -30.22
N ILE A 723 45.57 -35.58 -29.03
CA ILE A 723 46.20 -35.16 -27.78
C ILE A 723 47.45 -36.03 -27.61
N LYS A 724 48.61 -35.40 -27.77
CA LYS A 724 49.87 -35.91 -27.22
C LYS A 724 49.68 -36.00 -25.71
N VAL A 725 49.11 -37.09 -25.19
CA VAL A 725 49.57 -37.59 -23.89
C VAL A 725 51.06 -37.83 -24.18
N PRO A 726 51.98 -37.01 -23.67
CA PRO A 726 53.39 -37.27 -23.91
C PRO A 726 53.57 -38.70 -23.42
N ALA A 727 53.96 -39.64 -24.29
CA ALA A 727 54.37 -40.97 -23.81
C ALA A 727 55.31 -40.66 -22.64
N PRO A 728 54.98 -41.01 -21.38
CA PRO A 728 55.73 -40.54 -20.23
C PRO A 728 57.12 -41.12 -20.38
N THR A 729 57.99 -40.33 -21.01
CA THR A 729 59.33 -40.72 -21.40
C THR A 729 60.18 -40.17 -20.28
N THR A 730 60.24 -40.90 -19.19
CA THR A 730 61.11 -40.49 -18.09
C THR A 730 62.54 -40.77 -18.53
N THR A 731 63.32 -39.69 -18.65
CA THR A 731 64.74 -39.76 -18.99
C THR A 731 65.51 -39.20 -17.81
N ALA A 732 66.36 -40.01 -17.19
CA ALA A 732 67.36 -39.55 -16.23
C ALA A 732 68.71 -40.11 -16.64
N ALA A 733 69.71 -39.22 -16.70
CA ALA A 733 71.10 -39.51 -16.99
C ALA A 733 71.35 -40.75 -17.87
N GLY A 734 70.84 -40.84 -19.10
CA GLY A 734 71.13 -41.95 -20.03
C GLY A 734 70.29 -43.23 -19.92
N THR A 735 69.38 -43.33 -18.95
CA THR A 735 68.31 -44.34 -18.91
C THR A 735 67.00 -43.71 -19.40
N ARG A 736 66.25 -44.44 -20.23
CA ARG A 736 64.96 -44.01 -20.77
C ARG A 736 63.93 -45.13 -20.65
N VAL A 737 62.79 -44.82 -20.04
CA VAL A 737 61.60 -45.68 -20.09
C VAL A 737 60.50 -44.98 -20.88
N THR A 738 59.84 -45.70 -21.77
CA THR A 738 58.67 -45.21 -22.53
C THR A 738 57.50 -46.16 -22.28
N VAL A 739 56.38 -45.61 -21.78
CA VAL A 739 55.11 -46.35 -21.63
C VAL A 739 54.17 -45.90 -22.73
N THR A 740 53.70 -46.84 -23.55
CA THR A 740 52.82 -46.57 -24.69
C THR A 740 51.51 -47.31 -24.50
N PRO A 741 50.39 -46.62 -24.24
CA PRO A 741 49.09 -47.27 -24.17
C PRO A 741 48.67 -47.84 -25.53
N ARG A 742 47.91 -48.93 -25.51
CA ARG A 742 47.45 -49.64 -26.70
C ARG A 742 45.94 -49.77 -26.70
N GLU A 743 45.31 -49.61 -27.87
CA GLU A 743 43.87 -49.90 -28.04
C GLU A 743 43.58 -51.40 -27.95
N GLN A 744 44.56 -52.24 -28.30
CA GLN A 744 44.46 -53.69 -28.20
C GLN A 744 45.85 -54.33 -27.97
N ALA A 745 45.88 -55.45 -27.27
CA ALA A 745 47.07 -56.28 -27.10
C ALA A 745 47.49 -56.93 -28.42
N SER A 746 48.73 -57.42 -28.53
CA SER A 746 49.10 -58.26 -29.67
C SER A 746 48.43 -59.64 -29.56
N GLU A 747 48.05 -60.23 -30.70
CA GLU A 747 47.52 -61.60 -30.70
C GLU A 747 48.55 -62.60 -30.15
N GLU A 748 49.84 -62.34 -30.38
CA GLU A 748 50.93 -63.16 -29.87
C GLU A 748 50.97 -63.12 -28.34
N PHE A 749 50.83 -61.93 -27.73
CA PHE A 749 50.72 -61.77 -26.29
C PHE A 749 49.48 -62.48 -25.73
N THR A 750 48.30 -62.30 -26.31
CA THR A 750 47.09 -62.97 -25.82
C THR A 750 47.23 -64.49 -25.90
N ARG A 751 47.79 -65.02 -27.00
CA ARG A 751 48.05 -66.47 -27.13
C ARG A 751 49.09 -66.96 -26.13
N LYS A 752 50.16 -66.20 -25.89
CA LYS A 752 51.21 -66.54 -24.92
C LYS A 752 50.67 -66.56 -23.49
N ALA A 753 49.93 -65.52 -23.12
CA ALA A 753 49.26 -65.38 -21.83
C ALA A 753 48.29 -66.55 -21.58
N ALA A 754 47.41 -66.85 -22.53
CA ALA A 754 46.45 -67.94 -22.41
C ALA A 754 47.13 -69.31 -22.23
N ARG A 755 48.23 -69.58 -22.97
CA ARG A 755 49.01 -70.82 -22.83
C ARG A 755 49.67 -70.95 -21.46
N GLN A 756 50.28 -69.88 -20.95
CA GLN A 756 50.95 -69.89 -19.65
C GLN A 756 49.94 -69.97 -18.49
N LEU A 757 48.78 -69.32 -18.61
CA LEU A 757 47.68 -69.44 -17.65
C LEU A 757 47.03 -70.83 -17.66
N GLY A 758 46.90 -71.48 -18.83
CA GLY A 758 46.40 -72.84 -18.95
C GLY A 758 47.27 -73.91 -18.28
N ALA A 759 48.54 -73.58 -17.99
CA ALA A 759 49.51 -74.46 -17.32
C ALA A 759 49.67 -74.19 -15.80
N ARG A 760 48.73 -73.44 -15.19
CA ARG A 760 48.82 -72.85 -13.84
C ARG A 760 49.17 -73.81 -12.68
N ALA A 761 50.01 -73.32 -11.76
CA ALA A 761 50.14 -73.82 -10.38
C ALA A 761 49.09 -73.17 -9.45
N PRO A 762 48.72 -73.76 -8.30
CA PRO A 762 47.71 -73.22 -7.38
C PRO A 762 47.99 -71.83 -6.78
N SER A 763 49.19 -71.27 -6.99
CA SER A 763 49.67 -70.02 -6.40
C SER A 763 49.67 -68.80 -7.33
N TYR A 764 49.17 -68.90 -8.58
CA TYR A 764 49.03 -67.74 -9.46
C TYR A 764 47.85 -66.83 -9.03
N PRO A 765 48.04 -65.50 -8.90
CA PRO A 765 46.95 -64.56 -8.68
C PRO A 765 45.98 -64.53 -9.87
N ASP A 766 44.68 -64.56 -9.57
CA ASP A 766 43.61 -64.43 -10.56
C ASP A 766 43.47 -62.99 -11.07
N PRO A 767 43.17 -62.80 -12.38
CA PRO A 767 42.76 -61.50 -12.87
C PRO A 767 41.51 -61.01 -12.12
N VAL A 768 41.49 -59.72 -11.78
CA VAL A 768 40.42 -59.13 -10.95
C VAL A 768 39.13 -58.93 -11.75
N VAL A 769 39.22 -58.72 -13.07
CA VAL A 769 38.08 -58.64 -13.99
C VAL A 769 37.83 -60.01 -14.60
N LYS A 770 36.74 -60.68 -14.22
CA LYS A 770 36.43 -62.08 -14.62
C LYS A 770 35.72 -62.22 -15.96
N ASP A 771 35.27 -61.12 -16.54
CA ASP A 771 34.52 -61.14 -17.77
C ASP A 771 35.37 -61.45 -19.00
N ALA A 772 34.75 -62.13 -19.97
CA ALA A 772 35.43 -62.62 -21.16
C ALA A 772 36.13 -61.51 -21.98
N TRP A 773 35.62 -60.28 -21.96
CA TRP A 773 36.21 -59.18 -22.71
C TRP A 773 37.59 -58.74 -22.17
N CYS A 774 37.92 -59.09 -20.93
CA CYS A 774 39.18 -58.74 -20.28
C CYS A 774 40.01 -59.94 -19.79
N GLN A 775 39.50 -61.17 -19.90
CA GLN A 775 40.20 -62.36 -19.42
C GLN A 775 41.37 -62.80 -20.31
N PRO A 776 42.63 -62.74 -19.83
CA PRO A 776 43.81 -63.15 -20.61
C PRO A 776 43.90 -64.66 -20.87
N SER A 777 43.07 -65.44 -20.18
CA SER A 777 42.97 -66.91 -20.31
C SER A 777 42.24 -67.36 -21.58
N LEU A 778 41.57 -66.43 -22.29
CA LEU A 778 40.83 -66.74 -23.50
C LEU A 778 41.77 -66.72 -24.72
N PHE A 779 41.98 -67.89 -25.32
CA PHE A 779 42.76 -68.04 -26.55
C PHE A 779 41.87 -67.70 -27.76
N GLY A 780 42.25 -66.74 -28.62
CA GLY A 780 41.60 -66.62 -29.92
C GLY A 780 41.56 -65.28 -30.64
N GLU A 781 41.66 -64.13 -29.98
CA GLU A 781 41.64 -62.80 -30.64
C GLU A 781 42.45 -61.78 -29.82
N ALA A 782 42.86 -60.67 -30.42
CA ALA A 782 43.50 -59.56 -29.69
C ALA A 782 42.51 -58.92 -28.70
N GLN A 783 42.87 -58.89 -27.41
CA GLN A 783 42.07 -58.21 -26.39
C GLN A 783 42.15 -56.69 -26.53
N LYS A 784 41.06 -55.98 -26.23
CA LYS A 784 40.97 -54.52 -26.38
C LYS A 784 41.02 -53.79 -25.05
N SER A 785 41.59 -52.59 -25.05
CA SER A 785 41.55 -51.69 -23.90
C SER A 785 40.14 -51.13 -23.73
N LEU A 786 39.34 -51.80 -22.90
CA LEU A 786 37.93 -51.47 -22.65
C LEU A 786 37.71 -51.18 -21.17
N MET A 787 36.61 -50.51 -20.85
CA MET A 787 36.13 -50.32 -19.49
C MET A 787 34.61 -50.36 -19.43
N THR A 788 34.09 -50.75 -18.28
CA THR A 788 32.71 -50.55 -17.82
C THR A 788 32.72 -49.47 -16.74
N ARG A 789 31.57 -49.24 -16.09
CA ARG A 789 31.47 -48.29 -14.98
C ARG A 789 32.31 -48.69 -13.77
N THR A 790 32.68 -49.95 -13.62
CA THR A 790 33.39 -50.45 -12.43
C THR A 790 34.68 -51.22 -12.73
N GLU A 791 34.91 -51.61 -13.98
CA GLU A 791 36.03 -52.45 -14.38
C GLU A 791 36.76 -51.87 -15.59
N ALA A 792 38.09 -51.96 -15.61
CA ALA A 792 38.92 -51.50 -16.71
C ALA A 792 39.98 -52.54 -17.07
N CYS A 793 40.19 -52.71 -18.37
CA CYS A 793 41.17 -53.58 -18.98
C CYS A 793 42.07 -52.73 -19.87
N LEU A 794 43.35 -52.62 -19.52
CA LEU A 794 44.26 -51.66 -20.13
C LEU A 794 45.54 -52.35 -20.60
N PHE A 795 45.94 -52.09 -21.84
CA PHE A 795 47.16 -52.63 -22.44
C PHE A 795 48.21 -51.54 -22.67
N PHE A 796 49.47 -51.86 -22.36
CA PHE A 796 50.61 -50.97 -22.50
C PHE A 796 51.84 -51.69 -23.04
N ASP A 797 52.62 -51.01 -23.88
CA ASP A 797 53.99 -51.41 -24.20
C ASP A 797 54.96 -50.59 -23.36
N ILE A 798 55.92 -51.27 -22.73
CA ILE A 798 57.01 -50.64 -22.00
C ILE A 798 58.30 -50.88 -22.78
N THR A 799 59.02 -49.80 -23.08
CA THR A 799 60.38 -49.87 -23.65
C THR A 799 61.37 -49.29 -22.65
N PHE A 800 62.27 -50.14 -22.15
CA PHE A 800 63.39 -49.77 -21.30
C PHE A 800 64.68 -49.70 -22.13
N VAL A 801 65.39 -48.58 -22.08
CA VAL A 801 66.68 -48.38 -22.75
C VAL A 801 67.72 -47.89 -21.75
N ALA A 802 68.85 -48.59 -21.67
CA ALA A 802 70.02 -48.19 -20.88
C ALA A 802 71.20 -47.85 -21.81
N GLU A 803 71.92 -46.77 -21.51
CA GLU A 803 73.05 -46.27 -22.29
C GLU A 803 74.32 -46.15 -21.43
N THR A 804 75.46 -46.58 -21.98
CA THR A 804 76.76 -46.44 -21.31
C THR A 804 77.25 -44.97 -21.31
N LYS A 805 78.13 -44.56 -20.37
CA LYS A 805 78.78 -43.25 -20.37
C LYS A 805 79.51 -43.00 -21.69
N ALA A 806 79.45 -41.74 -22.16
CA ALA A 806 80.20 -41.36 -23.35
C ALA A 806 81.68 -41.24 -22.98
N GLN A 807 82.55 -41.86 -23.77
CA GLN A 807 83.99 -41.72 -23.69
C GLN A 807 84.50 -41.04 -24.97
N GLU A 808 85.57 -40.26 -24.87
CA GLU A 808 86.10 -39.51 -25.99
C GLU A 808 86.48 -40.43 -27.15
N GLY A 809 85.95 -40.16 -28.35
CA GLY A 809 86.17 -40.99 -29.54
C GLY A 809 85.34 -42.28 -29.63
N VAL A 810 84.44 -42.58 -28.67
CA VAL A 810 83.66 -43.83 -28.62
C VAL A 810 82.16 -43.55 -28.48
N ILE A 811 81.36 -44.09 -29.41
CA ILE A 811 79.89 -43.99 -29.35
C ILE A 811 79.36 -44.86 -28.20
N PRO A 812 78.49 -44.34 -27.31
CA PRO A 812 77.80 -45.13 -26.29
C PRO A 812 77.06 -46.34 -26.87
N VAL A 813 77.09 -47.47 -26.17
CA VAL A 813 76.26 -48.63 -26.52
C VAL A 813 74.91 -48.50 -25.83
N LYS A 814 73.84 -48.83 -26.56
CA LYS A 814 72.46 -48.82 -26.07
C LYS A 814 71.91 -50.23 -26.06
N TYR A 815 71.39 -50.64 -24.91
CA TYR A 815 70.63 -51.87 -24.77
C TYR A 815 69.16 -51.55 -24.52
N ARG A 816 68.28 -52.46 -24.90
CA ARG A 816 66.83 -52.31 -24.92
C ARG A 816 66.15 -53.59 -24.46
N ALA A 817 65.16 -53.43 -23.60
CA ALA A 817 64.16 -54.44 -23.30
C ALA A 817 62.75 -53.88 -23.53
N ASN A 818 61.88 -54.67 -24.15
CA ASN A 818 60.47 -54.33 -24.37
C ASN A 818 59.57 -55.34 -23.67
N TYR A 819 58.50 -54.84 -23.07
CA TYR A 819 57.49 -55.63 -22.38
C TYR A 819 56.10 -55.23 -22.86
N GLU A 820 55.21 -56.20 -22.99
CA GLU A 820 53.77 -55.97 -23.07
C GLU A 820 53.17 -56.17 -21.68
N VAL A 821 52.33 -55.22 -21.26
CA VAL A 821 51.69 -55.17 -19.95
C VAL A 821 50.19 -55.12 -20.09
N HIS A 822 49.52 -56.04 -19.39
CA HIS A 822 48.08 -56.04 -19.20
C HIS A 822 47.80 -55.61 -17.77
N TYR A 823 47.08 -54.51 -17.61
CA TYR A 823 46.72 -53.92 -16.33
C TYR A 823 45.20 -53.88 -16.19
N GLN A 824 44.69 -54.39 -15.08
CA GLN A 824 43.26 -54.39 -14.76
C GLN A 824 43.01 -53.56 -13.51
N VAL A 825 41.89 -52.83 -13.51
CA VAL A 825 41.39 -52.11 -12.34
C VAL A 825 39.94 -52.51 -12.12
N LYS A 826 39.58 -52.87 -10.89
CA LYS A 826 38.22 -53.20 -10.48
C LYS A 826 37.84 -52.43 -9.24
N THR A 827 36.70 -51.75 -9.30
CA THR A 827 36.15 -50.93 -8.21
C THR A 827 34.88 -51.57 -7.65
N ASP A 828 34.52 -51.21 -6.42
CA ASP A 828 33.26 -51.62 -5.78
C ASP A 828 32.28 -50.44 -5.73
N ALA A 829 31.21 -50.51 -6.52
CA ALA A 829 30.16 -49.49 -6.55
C ALA A 829 29.40 -49.35 -5.22
N HIS A 830 29.57 -50.27 -4.27
CA HIS A 830 28.96 -50.22 -2.95
C HIS A 830 29.95 -50.49 -1.82
N GLY A 831 31.23 -50.19 -2.04
CA GLY A 831 32.28 -50.40 -1.06
C GLY A 831 33.49 -49.50 -1.27
N ASP A 832 34.55 -49.80 -0.53
CA ASP A 832 35.79 -49.03 -0.51
C ASP A 832 36.92 -49.69 -1.32
N SER A 833 36.68 -50.86 -1.91
CA SER A 833 37.72 -51.67 -2.53
C SER A 833 38.06 -51.20 -3.95
N ILE A 834 39.36 -51.03 -4.20
CA ILE A 834 39.94 -50.75 -5.51
C ILE A 834 41.03 -51.80 -5.75
N LYS A 835 40.75 -52.80 -6.58
CA LYS A 835 41.66 -53.91 -6.84
C LYS A 835 42.36 -53.72 -8.17
N THR A 836 43.63 -54.09 -8.20
CA THR A 836 44.46 -54.01 -9.40
C THR A 836 45.12 -55.35 -9.66
N TRP A 837 45.27 -55.68 -10.94
CA TRP A 837 46.01 -56.86 -11.38
C TRP A 837 46.90 -56.48 -12.55
N VAL A 838 48.08 -57.06 -12.61
CA VAL A 838 49.04 -56.79 -13.69
C VAL A 838 49.63 -58.10 -14.20
N GLN A 839 49.91 -58.15 -15.50
CA GLN A 839 50.71 -59.19 -16.14
C GLN A 839 51.75 -58.55 -17.05
N ILE A 840 52.99 -59.00 -16.93
CA ILE A 840 54.15 -58.48 -17.65
C ILE A 840 54.77 -59.62 -18.45
N ASN A 841 54.95 -59.41 -19.75
CA ASN A 841 55.58 -60.36 -20.65
C ASN A 841 56.73 -59.71 -21.42
N PRO A 842 57.93 -60.32 -21.44
CA PRO A 842 59.02 -59.84 -22.28
C PRO A 842 58.71 -60.14 -23.75
N VAL A 843 58.98 -59.14 -24.60
CA VAL A 843 58.83 -59.19 -26.07
C VAL A 843 60.17 -59.05 -26.76
N TYR A 844 61.11 -58.30 -26.17
CA TYR A 844 62.45 -58.10 -26.71
C TYR A 844 63.44 -57.82 -25.57
N ASN A 845 64.66 -58.35 -25.62
CA ASN A 845 65.71 -58.03 -24.65
C ASN A 845 67.10 -58.27 -25.25
N ASN A 846 67.80 -57.22 -25.72
CA ASN A 846 69.15 -57.37 -26.30
C ASN A 846 70.29 -57.11 -25.32
N PHE A 847 69.99 -56.98 -24.02
CA PHE A 847 71.04 -56.92 -23.00
C PHE A 847 71.93 -58.18 -23.03
N PRO A 848 73.17 -58.12 -22.52
CA PRO A 848 74.02 -59.30 -22.38
C PRO A 848 73.33 -60.43 -21.60
N GLY A 849 73.70 -61.69 -21.86
CA GLY A 849 73.05 -62.91 -21.35
C GLY A 849 73.19 -63.20 -19.85
N ASP A 850 73.17 -62.17 -19.02
CA ASP A 850 73.15 -62.23 -17.56
C ASP A 850 71.73 -62.44 -17.04
N GLU A 851 71.59 -63.19 -15.95
CA GLU A 851 70.30 -63.51 -15.32
C GLU A 851 69.56 -62.26 -14.79
N ASN A 852 70.30 -61.22 -14.40
CA ASN A 852 69.75 -59.98 -13.82
C ASN A 852 69.86 -58.78 -14.78
N ALA A 853 69.70 -59.02 -16.08
CA ALA A 853 69.90 -57.98 -17.09
C ALA A 853 68.89 -56.83 -16.97
N VAL A 854 67.64 -57.10 -16.60
CA VAL A 854 66.64 -56.09 -16.23
C VAL A 854 65.91 -56.55 -14.99
N VAL A 855 65.91 -55.73 -13.95
CA VAL A 855 65.29 -56.04 -12.65
C VAL A 855 64.26 -54.98 -12.32
N MET A 856 63.03 -55.38 -12.00
CA MET A 856 61.91 -54.50 -11.64
C MET A 856 61.26 -54.87 -10.30
N GLY A 857 61.92 -55.63 -9.42
CA GLY A 857 61.30 -56.11 -8.18
C GLY A 857 62.25 -56.63 -7.11
N ALA A 858 61.72 -57.46 -6.19
CA ALA A 858 62.35 -57.80 -4.92
C ALA A 858 63.74 -58.47 -5.08
N GLY A 859 64.70 -57.99 -4.27
CA GLY A 859 66.11 -58.40 -4.32
C GLY A 859 67.07 -57.20 -4.33
N ASP A 860 66.58 -56.04 -4.76
CA ASP A 860 67.30 -54.77 -4.76
C ASP A 860 66.47 -53.63 -4.14
N PRO A 861 67.03 -52.82 -3.21
CA PRO A 861 66.30 -51.70 -2.62
C PRO A 861 66.01 -50.54 -3.60
N GLY A 862 66.65 -50.52 -4.78
CA GLY A 862 66.45 -49.54 -5.85
C GLY A 862 65.50 -49.98 -6.96
N ALA A 863 65.20 -51.28 -7.11
CA ALA A 863 64.32 -51.83 -8.15
C ALA A 863 62.94 -52.18 -7.63
N TRP A 864 61.87 -51.77 -8.33
CA TRP A 864 60.50 -52.02 -7.90
C TRP A 864 59.45 -51.81 -9.00
N PHE A 865 58.29 -52.42 -8.84
CA PHE A 865 57.11 -52.29 -9.69
C PHE A 865 55.86 -52.40 -8.81
N ASP A 866 55.09 -51.32 -8.69
CA ASP A 866 54.03 -51.20 -7.69
C ASP A 866 52.78 -50.56 -8.26
N SER A 867 51.64 -50.79 -7.61
CA SER A 867 50.41 -50.09 -7.94
C SER A 867 50.31 -48.83 -7.09
N MET A 868 49.97 -47.73 -7.74
CA MET A 868 49.76 -46.43 -7.13
C MET A 868 48.28 -46.09 -7.07
N CYS A 869 47.90 -45.41 -6.01
CA CYS A 869 46.60 -44.78 -5.86
C CYS A 869 46.80 -43.41 -5.21
N GLU A 870 46.75 -42.37 -6.04
CA GLU A 870 47.11 -41.01 -5.65
C GLU A 870 45.99 -40.29 -4.90
N GLY A 871 46.37 -39.54 -3.86
CA GLY A 871 45.47 -38.70 -3.08
C GLY A 871 45.34 -39.12 -1.62
N ALA A 872 45.10 -38.15 -0.75
CA ALA A 872 44.97 -38.35 0.70
C ALA A 872 43.75 -39.22 1.10
N ALA A 873 42.83 -39.45 0.17
CA ALA A 873 41.67 -40.32 0.35
C ALA A 873 41.97 -41.80 0.04
N CYS A 874 43.18 -42.11 -0.44
CA CYS A 874 43.58 -43.49 -0.69
C CYS A 874 44.34 -44.11 0.50
N ASN A 875 44.00 -45.37 0.81
CA ASN A 875 44.50 -46.27 1.84
C ASN A 875 44.34 -45.79 3.30
N THR A 876 44.22 -46.75 4.23
CA THR A 876 44.10 -46.49 5.67
C THR A 876 45.43 -46.81 6.38
N GLY A 877 46.18 -45.78 6.80
CA GLY A 877 47.20 -45.93 7.86
C GLY A 877 48.65 -46.21 7.43
N GLY A 878 49.27 -45.32 6.65
CA GLY A 878 50.73 -45.32 6.43
C GLY A 878 51.13 -44.52 5.18
N ASP A 879 52.32 -43.94 5.20
CA ASP A 879 52.85 -42.91 4.29
C ASP A 879 53.08 -43.33 2.82
N SER A 880 52.44 -44.39 2.31
CA SER A 880 52.66 -44.82 0.93
C SER A 880 51.37 -44.87 0.11
N VAL A 881 51.23 -43.87 -0.75
CA VAL A 881 50.45 -43.84 -2.02
C VAL A 881 50.73 -45.08 -2.92
N ARG A 882 51.73 -45.87 -2.54
CA ARG A 882 52.31 -47.02 -3.23
C ARG A 882 51.95 -48.30 -2.47
N GLN A 883 51.30 -49.24 -3.14
CA GLN A 883 51.06 -50.59 -2.66
C GLN A 883 51.94 -51.56 -3.44
N ASN A 884 52.69 -52.38 -2.69
CA ASN A 884 53.49 -53.42 -3.30
C ASN A 884 52.57 -54.43 -3.99
N ILE A 885 52.84 -54.69 -5.26
CA ILE A 885 52.12 -55.73 -5.98
C ILE A 885 52.66 -57.09 -5.52
N ASP A 886 51.77 -57.98 -5.10
CA ASP A 886 52.12 -59.35 -4.75
C ASP A 886 52.28 -60.17 -6.03
N PHE A 887 53.52 -60.37 -6.46
CA PHE A 887 53.86 -61.02 -7.72
C PHE A 887 54.06 -62.53 -7.57
N TYR A 888 53.47 -63.26 -8.50
CA TYR A 888 53.87 -64.59 -8.92
C TYR A 888 54.74 -64.50 -10.17
N GLY A 889 55.89 -65.19 -10.14
CA GLY A 889 56.96 -65.02 -11.12
C GLY A 889 58.00 -64.01 -10.62
N ASP A 890 59.25 -64.18 -11.07
CA ASP A 890 60.30 -63.22 -10.73
C ASP A 890 60.14 -61.94 -11.57
N LEU A 891 60.63 -60.82 -11.06
CA LEU A 891 60.72 -59.54 -11.77
C LEU A 891 62.16 -59.27 -12.23
N THR A 892 62.94 -60.33 -12.42
CA THR A 892 64.28 -60.30 -13.04
C THR A 892 64.17 -60.98 -14.41
N TRP A 893 64.69 -60.35 -15.45
CA TRP A 893 64.69 -60.93 -16.79
C TRP A 893 66.10 -61.10 -17.32
N LYS A 894 66.41 -62.33 -17.74
CA LYS A 894 67.68 -62.64 -18.38
C LYS A 894 67.81 -61.95 -19.73
N GLY A 895 69.00 -61.39 -19.99
CA GLY A 895 69.30 -60.74 -21.26
C GLY A 895 69.49 -61.72 -22.42
N GLY A 896 69.38 -61.21 -23.64
CA GLY A 896 69.70 -61.93 -24.86
C GLY A 896 68.49 -62.29 -25.70
N MET A 897 68.76 -62.51 -26.98
CA MET A 897 67.77 -62.87 -28.00
C MET A 897 68.12 -64.21 -28.64
N ASN A 898 67.11 -65.03 -28.87
CA ASN A 898 67.17 -66.20 -29.75
C ASN A 898 66.34 -65.90 -31.02
N GLY A 899 67.00 -65.37 -32.06
CA GLY A 899 66.32 -64.79 -33.21
C GLY A 899 65.52 -63.55 -32.81
N ASN A 900 64.21 -63.57 -33.03
CA ASN A 900 63.29 -62.47 -32.68
C ASN A 900 62.62 -62.67 -31.31
N THR A 901 62.91 -63.74 -30.60
CA THR A 901 62.31 -64.06 -29.30
C THR A 901 63.34 -63.81 -28.19
N PRO A 902 63.00 -63.19 -27.06
CA PRO A 902 63.91 -63.06 -25.93
C PRO A 902 64.28 -64.45 -25.38
N VAL A 903 65.51 -64.61 -24.90
CA VAL A 903 65.98 -65.86 -24.27
C VAL A 903 65.13 -66.17 -23.04
N ASP A 904 64.79 -65.14 -22.28
CA ASP A 904 63.83 -65.23 -21.19
C ASP A 904 62.42 -64.94 -21.68
N THR A 905 61.51 -65.88 -21.44
CA THR A 905 60.11 -65.79 -21.87
C THR A 905 59.12 -65.93 -20.72
N HIS A 906 59.59 -66.01 -19.48
CA HIS A 906 58.70 -66.17 -18.33
C HIS A 906 57.82 -64.93 -18.14
N MET A 907 56.71 -65.13 -17.46
CA MET A 907 55.67 -64.14 -17.21
C MET A 907 55.60 -63.84 -15.72
N ALA A 908 55.43 -62.56 -15.39
CA ALA A 908 55.14 -62.12 -14.03
C ALA A 908 53.69 -61.64 -13.96
N THR A 909 52.95 -62.07 -12.95
CA THR A 909 51.56 -61.64 -12.68
C THR A 909 51.42 -61.24 -11.23
N GLY A 910 50.68 -60.19 -10.93
CA GLY A 910 50.47 -59.82 -9.53
C GLY A 910 49.20 -59.04 -9.27
N THR A 911 48.84 -58.94 -8.00
CA THR A 911 47.68 -58.17 -7.53
C THR A 911 48.07 -57.16 -6.46
N ALA A 912 47.39 -56.03 -6.44
CA ALA A 912 47.44 -55.09 -5.32
C ALA A 912 46.04 -54.56 -5.00
N ASP A 913 45.73 -54.47 -3.72
CA ASP A 913 44.48 -53.92 -3.21
C ASP A 913 44.72 -52.53 -2.62
N HIS A 914 43.97 -51.56 -3.12
CA HIS A 914 43.83 -50.24 -2.52
C HIS A 914 42.46 -50.13 -1.86
N LYS A 915 42.36 -49.21 -0.90
CA LYS A 915 41.09 -48.86 -0.25
C LYS A 915 40.85 -47.37 -0.24
N TRP A 916 39.62 -46.95 -0.51
CA TRP A 916 39.20 -45.60 -0.19
C TRP A 916 38.97 -45.46 1.31
N ASN A 917 39.64 -44.51 1.96
CA ASN A 917 39.54 -44.34 3.42
C ASN A 917 38.27 -43.60 3.88
N GLY A 918 37.34 -43.32 2.96
CA GLY A 918 36.12 -42.58 3.23
C GLY A 918 36.28 -41.05 3.16
N SER A 919 37.48 -40.51 2.98
CA SER A 919 37.67 -39.06 2.87
C SER A 919 37.15 -38.55 1.53
N VAL A 920 36.46 -37.42 1.57
CA VAL A 920 35.92 -36.70 0.40
C VAL A 920 36.46 -35.27 0.42
N ARG A 921 36.29 -34.51 -0.66
CA ARG A 921 36.80 -33.15 -0.77
C ARG A 921 36.34 -32.22 0.36
N ASN A 922 35.05 -32.30 0.72
CA ASN A 922 34.45 -31.54 1.82
C ASN A 922 33.26 -32.33 2.40
N ALA A 923 33.47 -33.06 3.49
CA ALA A 923 32.44 -33.90 4.09
C ALA A 923 31.23 -33.12 4.68
N SER A 924 31.37 -31.80 4.88
CA SER A 924 30.28 -30.92 5.33
C SER A 924 29.52 -30.25 4.18
N GLY A 925 30.03 -30.37 2.95
CA GLY A 925 29.39 -29.86 1.75
C GLY A 925 28.21 -30.72 1.33
N THR A 926 27.48 -30.23 0.33
CA THR A 926 26.26 -30.88 -0.18
C THR A 926 26.34 -31.22 -1.66
N THR A 927 27.34 -30.68 -2.37
CA THR A 927 27.50 -30.94 -3.80
C THR A 927 28.15 -32.30 -4.05
N ASP A 928 27.90 -32.89 -5.21
CA ASP A 928 28.55 -34.14 -5.64
C ASP A 928 30.08 -33.98 -5.63
N GLY A 929 30.59 -32.80 -6.00
CA GLY A 929 32.02 -32.48 -5.95
C GLY A 929 32.60 -32.35 -4.54
N ASP A 930 31.79 -31.97 -3.54
CA ASP A 930 32.19 -31.96 -2.13
C ASP A 930 32.23 -33.38 -1.54
N LEU A 931 31.22 -34.18 -1.90
CA LEU A 931 30.96 -35.53 -1.38
C LEU A 931 31.67 -36.63 -2.17
N SER A 932 32.59 -36.28 -3.05
CA SER A 932 33.42 -37.23 -3.80
C SER A 932 34.91 -36.97 -3.63
N ALA A 933 35.71 -37.98 -3.99
CA ALA A 933 37.15 -37.91 -4.15
C ALA A 933 37.55 -38.55 -5.48
N SER A 934 38.45 -37.88 -6.22
CA SER A 934 39.10 -38.45 -7.40
C SER A 934 40.43 -39.06 -7.01
N LEU A 935 40.59 -40.35 -7.28
CA LEU A 935 41.75 -41.17 -6.93
C LEU A 935 42.39 -41.70 -8.21
N PRO A 936 43.44 -41.05 -8.76
CA PRO A 936 44.18 -41.59 -9.90
C PRO A 936 44.87 -42.91 -9.52
N VAL A 937 44.56 -43.98 -10.27
CA VAL A 937 45.15 -45.32 -10.10
C VAL A 937 46.06 -45.61 -11.29
N SER A 938 47.29 -46.06 -11.01
CA SER A 938 48.28 -46.42 -12.02
C SER A 938 49.20 -47.53 -11.52
N PHE A 939 50.07 -48.02 -12.40
CA PHE A 939 51.28 -48.74 -11.98
C PHE A 939 52.52 -47.89 -12.23
N ASN A 940 53.48 -47.98 -11.31
CA ASN A 940 54.77 -47.31 -11.36
C ASN A 940 55.89 -48.32 -11.25
N ALA A 941 57.04 -48.05 -11.86
CA ALA A 941 58.21 -48.89 -11.68
C ALA A 941 59.52 -48.09 -11.72
N ARG A 942 60.57 -48.71 -11.19
CA ARG A 942 61.96 -48.25 -11.30
C ARG A 942 62.82 -49.46 -11.66
N PRO A 943 63.17 -49.64 -12.95
CA PRO A 943 64.02 -50.75 -13.38
C PRO A 943 65.49 -50.47 -13.08
N VAL A 944 66.23 -51.53 -12.74
CA VAL A 944 67.69 -51.54 -12.52
C VAL A 944 68.33 -52.59 -13.44
N THR A 945 69.62 -52.44 -13.76
CA THR A 945 70.37 -53.42 -14.56
C THR A 945 71.66 -53.82 -13.84
N TYR A 946 72.03 -55.11 -13.86
CA TYR A 946 73.26 -55.63 -13.25
C TYR A 946 74.31 -56.13 -14.23
N VAL A 947 74.03 -56.02 -15.53
CA VAL A 947 75.01 -56.41 -16.55
C VAL A 947 76.20 -55.47 -16.53
N ASP A 948 77.40 -56.04 -16.68
CA ASP A 948 78.58 -55.25 -16.97
C ASP A 948 78.45 -54.54 -18.33
N PRO A 949 78.76 -53.25 -18.43
CA PRO A 949 78.80 -52.58 -19.71
C PRO A 949 80.01 -53.08 -20.54
N PRO A 950 79.91 -53.06 -21.89
CA PRO A 950 80.98 -53.54 -22.76
C PRO A 950 82.28 -52.74 -22.57
N PRO A 951 83.46 -53.35 -22.82
CA PRO A 951 84.73 -52.65 -22.71
C PRO A 951 84.84 -51.47 -23.70
N GLY A 952 85.53 -50.41 -23.27
CA GLY A 952 85.98 -49.30 -24.11
C GLY A 952 87.19 -49.68 -24.98
N LEU A 953 87.64 -48.75 -25.83
CA LEU A 953 88.81 -48.97 -26.69
C LEU A 953 90.12 -49.16 -25.88
N ASP A 954 90.16 -48.69 -24.64
CA ASP A 954 91.28 -48.82 -23.71
C ASP A 954 91.27 -50.12 -22.90
N GLY A 955 90.32 -51.02 -23.16
CA GLY A 955 90.15 -52.29 -22.45
C GLY A 955 89.54 -52.17 -21.05
N LYS A 956 89.24 -50.96 -20.56
CA LYS A 956 88.49 -50.77 -19.32
C LYS A 956 87.00 -50.95 -19.59
N LYS A 957 86.25 -51.48 -18.61
CA LYS A 957 84.79 -51.50 -18.69
C LYS A 957 84.28 -50.06 -18.77
N ARG A 958 83.29 -49.79 -19.63
CA ARG A 958 82.54 -48.52 -19.56
C ARG A 958 81.79 -48.46 -18.22
N GLU A 959 81.08 -47.38 -17.95
CA GLU A 959 80.15 -47.30 -16.82
C GLU A 959 78.75 -47.04 -17.36
N TRP A 960 77.71 -47.46 -16.65
CA TRP A 960 76.34 -47.03 -16.93
C TRP A 960 76.20 -45.55 -16.59
N ARG A 961 75.40 -44.80 -17.36
CA ARG A 961 74.98 -43.48 -16.88
C ARG A 961 73.84 -43.74 -15.87
N ASP A 962 74.16 -43.63 -14.59
CA ASP A 962 73.27 -44.05 -13.51
C ASP A 962 72.49 -42.88 -12.93
N ASP A 963 71.22 -42.81 -13.32
CA ASP A 963 70.11 -42.48 -12.43
C ASP A 963 68.89 -43.26 -12.92
N TYR A 964 68.56 -44.37 -12.26
CA TYR A 964 67.36 -45.14 -12.56
C TYR A 964 66.14 -44.28 -12.25
N ALA A 965 65.42 -43.80 -13.27
CA ALA A 965 64.24 -42.97 -13.06
C ALA A 965 63.03 -43.84 -12.73
N SER A 966 62.28 -43.47 -11.69
CA SER A 966 60.92 -43.99 -11.51
C SER A 966 60.02 -43.44 -12.61
N TRP A 967 59.14 -44.26 -13.14
CA TRP A 967 58.16 -43.89 -14.16
C TRP A 967 56.78 -44.42 -13.78
N GLN A 968 55.76 -43.86 -14.42
CA GLN A 968 54.36 -44.09 -14.12
C GLN A 968 53.56 -44.26 -15.42
N SER A 969 52.61 -45.18 -15.41
CA SER A 969 51.61 -45.32 -16.46
C SER A 969 50.57 -44.19 -16.39
N PRO A 970 49.85 -43.88 -17.48
CA PRO A 970 48.71 -42.96 -17.42
C PRO A 970 47.71 -43.37 -16.34
N GLY A 971 47.32 -42.42 -15.49
CA GLY A 971 46.41 -42.68 -14.38
C GLY A 971 44.97 -42.85 -14.83
N LEU A 972 44.33 -43.93 -14.39
CA LEU A 972 42.90 -44.14 -14.47
C LEU A 972 42.24 -43.52 -13.23
N ILE A 973 41.41 -42.50 -13.40
CA ILE A 973 40.65 -41.91 -12.29
C ILE A 973 39.63 -42.93 -11.77
N VAL A 974 39.61 -43.11 -10.45
CA VAL A 974 38.51 -43.72 -9.71
C VAL A 974 37.80 -42.61 -8.93
N ALA A 975 36.50 -42.48 -9.09
CA ALA A 975 35.68 -41.56 -8.30
C ALA A 975 34.98 -42.34 -7.19
N CYS A 976 35.25 -41.98 -5.94
CA CYS A 976 34.56 -42.54 -4.77
C CYS A 976 33.70 -41.47 -4.11
N ASP A 977 32.46 -41.80 -3.74
CA ASP A 977 31.48 -40.83 -3.28
C ASP A 977 30.67 -41.28 -2.05
N LYS A 978 30.14 -40.29 -1.32
CA LYS A 978 29.22 -40.45 -0.18
C LYS A 978 27.83 -39.85 -0.47
N VAL A 979 27.43 -39.80 -1.74
CA VAL A 979 26.15 -39.22 -2.14
C VAL A 979 25.02 -40.11 -1.62
N ALA A 980 24.33 -39.66 -0.58
CA ALA A 980 23.34 -40.47 0.14
C ALA A 980 22.19 -41.00 -0.73
N SER A 981 21.79 -40.26 -1.78
CA SER A 981 20.76 -40.71 -2.72
C SER A 981 21.17 -41.96 -3.51
N TYR A 982 22.47 -42.30 -3.53
CA TYR A 982 23.00 -43.48 -4.19
C TYR A 982 23.18 -44.69 -3.25
N GLY A 983 22.74 -44.57 -1.99
CA GLY A 983 22.81 -45.65 -1.01
C GLY A 983 24.18 -45.72 -0.34
N ALA A 984 24.72 -46.93 -0.19
CA ALA A 984 26.03 -47.14 0.44
C ALA A 984 27.11 -46.37 -0.34
N PRO A 985 28.12 -45.79 0.34
CA PRO A 985 29.29 -45.20 -0.32
C PRO A 985 29.96 -46.20 -1.28
N GLY A 986 30.56 -45.71 -2.36
CA GLY A 986 31.09 -46.59 -3.41
C GLY A 986 32.04 -45.88 -4.36
N CYS A 987 32.74 -46.66 -5.17
CA CYS A 987 33.72 -46.21 -6.15
C CYS A 987 33.36 -46.69 -7.56
N VAL A 988 33.53 -45.81 -8.56
CA VAL A 988 33.28 -46.08 -9.98
C VAL A 988 34.35 -45.43 -10.87
N LEU A 989 34.33 -45.73 -12.16
CA LEU A 989 35.20 -45.16 -13.19
C LEU A 989 34.47 -44.01 -13.90
N PRO A 990 34.72 -42.73 -13.53
CA PRO A 990 33.97 -41.58 -14.04
C PRO A 990 34.24 -41.29 -15.53
N GLN A 991 35.34 -41.82 -16.08
CA GLN A 991 35.64 -41.70 -17.52
C GLN A 991 34.81 -42.64 -18.39
N TYR A 992 33.93 -43.47 -17.81
CA TYR A 992 32.95 -44.27 -18.54
C TYR A 992 31.59 -43.56 -18.60
N ALA A 993 31.00 -43.49 -19.80
CA ALA A 993 29.70 -42.89 -20.05
C ALA A 993 28.64 -43.99 -20.23
N PRO A 994 27.81 -44.25 -19.21
CA PRO A 994 26.75 -45.25 -19.30
C PRO A 994 25.67 -44.82 -20.28
N THR A 995 24.94 -45.79 -20.85
CA THR A 995 23.86 -45.49 -21.79
C THR A 995 22.49 -45.61 -21.11
N TYR A 996 21.76 -44.50 -21.05
CA TYR A 996 20.34 -44.49 -20.72
C TYR A 996 19.53 -44.86 -21.97
N ARG A 997 18.59 -45.78 -21.83
CA ARG A 997 17.73 -46.25 -22.91
C ARG A 997 16.29 -45.89 -22.63
N PHE A 998 15.64 -45.26 -23.59
CA PHE A 998 14.20 -45.06 -23.53
C PHE A 998 13.47 -46.41 -23.62
N ASN A 999 12.34 -46.52 -22.92
CA ASN A 999 11.36 -47.55 -23.22
C ASN A 999 10.59 -47.16 -24.48
N THR A 1000 11.26 -47.27 -25.63
CA THR A 1000 10.76 -46.86 -26.95
C THR A 1000 9.43 -47.54 -27.33
N ALA A 1001 9.17 -48.74 -26.80
CA ALA A 1001 7.91 -49.44 -27.04
C ALA A 1001 6.74 -48.83 -26.23
N ALA A 1002 6.98 -48.42 -25.00
CA ALA A 1002 5.98 -47.75 -24.17
C ALA A 1002 5.77 -46.27 -24.57
N TYR A 1003 6.83 -45.59 -25.03
CA TYR A 1003 6.86 -44.15 -25.27
C TYR A 1003 7.47 -43.78 -26.64
N PRO A 1004 6.89 -44.26 -27.76
CA PRO A 1004 7.42 -44.00 -29.10
C PRO A 1004 7.43 -42.51 -29.47
N GLU A 1005 6.54 -41.69 -28.92
CA GLU A 1005 6.50 -40.25 -29.19
C GLU A 1005 7.73 -39.52 -28.63
N ALA A 1006 8.08 -39.79 -27.36
CA ALA A 1006 9.27 -39.20 -26.73
C ALA A 1006 10.56 -39.69 -27.41
N ALA A 1007 10.59 -40.98 -27.81
CA ALA A 1007 11.67 -41.54 -28.60
C ALA A 1007 11.85 -40.83 -29.95
N ALA A 1008 10.76 -40.59 -30.69
CA ALA A 1008 10.81 -39.87 -31.96
C ALA A 1008 11.30 -38.43 -31.78
N HIS A 1009 10.88 -37.76 -30.71
CA HIS A 1009 11.34 -36.42 -30.36
C HIS A 1009 12.85 -36.37 -30.13
N ALA A 1010 13.37 -37.18 -29.21
CA ALA A 1010 14.80 -37.23 -28.92
C ALA A 1010 15.63 -37.67 -30.15
N TRP A 1011 15.17 -38.70 -30.88
CA TRP A 1011 15.84 -39.22 -32.07
C TRP A 1011 15.96 -38.17 -33.17
N LEU A 1012 14.87 -37.42 -33.45
CA LEU A 1012 14.89 -36.33 -34.44
C LEU A 1012 16.00 -35.33 -34.13
N ILE A 1013 16.08 -34.86 -32.88
CA ILE A 1013 17.07 -33.84 -32.51
C ILE A 1013 18.48 -34.41 -32.61
N GLN A 1014 18.70 -35.63 -32.11
CA GLN A 1014 20.02 -36.26 -32.16
C GLN A 1014 20.51 -36.56 -33.58
N ASN A 1015 19.63 -36.66 -34.58
CA ASN A 1015 20.03 -37.12 -35.92
C ASN A 1015 19.84 -36.08 -37.05
N LYS A 1016 18.97 -35.07 -36.88
CA LYS A 1016 18.64 -34.11 -37.95
C LYS A 1016 18.81 -32.63 -37.56
N SER A 1017 18.96 -32.30 -36.29
CA SER A 1017 19.14 -30.90 -35.85
C SER A 1017 20.58 -30.41 -36.05
N ARG A 1018 20.85 -29.14 -35.69
CA ARG A 1018 22.20 -28.57 -35.69
C ARG A 1018 23.16 -29.29 -34.73
N ILE A 1019 22.64 -29.87 -33.65
CA ILE A 1019 23.42 -30.59 -32.64
C ILE A 1019 23.40 -32.11 -32.84
N LYS A 1020 23.24 -32.56 -34.09
CA LYS A 1020 23.29 -33.99 -34.43
C LYS A 1020 24.52 -34.68 -33.81
N GLY A 1021 24.33 -35.88 -33.27
CA GLY A 1021 25.32 -36.63 -32.51
C GLY A 1021 25.30 -36.38 -31.00
N VAL A 1022 24.53 -35.40 -30.50
CA VAL A 1022 24.42 -35.15 -29.05
C VAL A 1022 23.92 -36.39 -28.31
N GLY A 1023 24.63 -36.79 -27.24
CA GLY A 1023 24.34 -37.98 -26.46
C GLY A 1023 24.58 -39.31 -27.16
N GLN A 1024 25.19 -39.35 -28.35
CA GLN A 1024 25.40 -40.59 -29.11
C GLN A 1024 26.85 -41.08 -29.11
N SER A 1025 27.82 -40.21 -28.83
CA SER A 1025 29.24 -40.56 -28.84
C SER A 1025 30.05 -39.71 -27.86
N TRP A 1026 31.31 -40.09 -27.66
CA TRP A 1026 32.28 -39.38 -26.83
C TRP A 1026 32.65 -37.98 -27.31
N ASP A 1027 32.41 -37.67 -28.59
CA ASP A 1027 32.60 -36.32 -29.12
C ASP A 1027 31.53 -35.34 -28.61
N ALA A 1028 30.37 -35.84 -28.21
CA ALA A 1028 29.25 -35.04 -27.74
C ALA A 1028 28.36 -35.78 -26.71
N PRO A 1029 28.88 -36.29 -25.58
CA PRO A 1029 28.04 -36.93 -24.56
C PRO A 1029 27.04 -35.93 -23.97
N LEU A 1030 25.93 -36.42 -23.42
CA LEU A 1030 25.12 -35.62 -22.52
C LEU A 1030 25.83 -35.56 -21.17
N GLN A 1031 25.92 -34.38 -20.58
CA GLN A 1031 26.49 -34.21 -19.24
C GLN A 1031 25.37 -34.13 -18.23
N TYR A 1032 25.43 -34.97 -17.21
CA TYR A 1032 24.43 -35.02 -16.16
C TYR A 1032 24.44 -33.72 -15.34
N LEU A 1033 23.26 -33.13 -15.18
CA LEU A 1033 23.02 -32.04 -14.25
C LEU A 1033 22.26 -32.61 -13.04
N ALA A 1034 22.96 -32.75 -11.93
CA ALA A 1034 22.36 -33.24 -10.69
C ALA A 1034 21.30 -32.25 -10.16
N PRO A 1035 20.39 -32.66 -9.24
CA PRO A 1035 19.47 -31.75 -8.58
C PRO A 1035 20.18 -30.54 -7.96
N GLN A 1036 19.48 -29.41 -7.78
CA GLN A 1036 20.05 -28.12 -7.38
C GLN A 1036 21.05 -28.21 -6.21
N ALA A 1037 20.68 -28.94 -5.15
CA ALA A 1037 21.51 -29.07 -3.95
C ALA A 1037 22.83 -29.84 -4.17
N ARG A 1038 22.91 -30.62 -5.26
CA ARG A 1038 24.03 -31.51 -5.57
C ARG A 1038 24.94 -30.96 -6.67
N ASN A 1039 24.44 -30.08 -7.54
CA ASN A 1039 25.26 -29.58 -8.65
C ASN A 1039 26.14 -28.38 -8.27
N LYS A 1040 27.24 -28.23 -9.01
CA LYS A 1040 28.25 -27.18 -8.76
C LYS A 1040 27.71 -25.75 -8.89
N GLN A 1041 26.70 -25.55 -9.73
CA GLN A 1041 26.18 -24.24 -10.08
C GLN A 1041 25.06 -23.77 -9.15
N ASN A 1042 24.61 -24.63 -8.22
CA ASN A 1042 23.38 -24.42 -7.45
C ASN A 1042 22.19 -24.04 -8.36
N TYR A 1043 22.17 -24.62 -9.56
CA TYR A 1043 21.19 -24.32 -10.60
C TYR A 1043 20.04 -25.31 -10.53
N ASP A 1044 18.81 -24.81 -10.53
CA ASP A 1044 17.62 -25.64 -10.53
C ASP A 1044 17.30 -26.09 -11.97
N PRO A 1045 17.37 -27.39 -12.30
CA PRO A 1045 17.03 -27.91 -13.63
C PRO A 1045 15.63 -27.47 -14.11
N GLN A 1046 14.68 -27.25 -13.19
CA GLN A 1046 13.34 -26.78 -13.53
C GLN A 1046 13.35 -25.42 -14.25
N LYS A 1047 14.36 -24.57 -14.00
CA LYS A 1047 14.50 -23.29 -14.70
C LYS A 1047 14.78 -23.46 -16.19
N SER A 1048 15.47 -24.53 -16.59
CA SER A 1048 15.65 -24.84 -18.01
C SER A 1048 14.31 -25.19 -18.64
N ARG A 1049 13.55 -26.06 -17.96
CA ARG A 1049 12.22 -26.46 -18.38
C ARG A 1049 11.27 -25.26 -18.49
N ASP A 1050 11.29 -24.35 -17.52
CA ASP A 1050 10.47 -23.15 -17.54
C ASP A 1050 10.85 -22.25 -18.74
N ALA A 1051 12.15 -22.09 -19.05
CA ALA A 1051 12.59 -21.33 -20.21
C ALA A 1051 12.14 -21.94 -21.56
N MET A 1052 12.01 -23.26 -21.61
CA MET A 1052 11.65 -24.00 -22.81
C MET A 1052 10.13 -24.12 -22.97
N CYS A 1053 9.43 -24.38 -21.88
CA CYS A 1053 8.01 -24.71 -21.81
C CYS A 1053 7.12 -23.61 -21.21
N THR A 1054 7.62 -22.39 -21.11
CA THR A 1054 6.84 -21.26 -20.57
C THR A 1054 5.53 -21.04 -21.31
N ARG A 1055 4.43 -20.93 -20.55
CA ARG A 1055 3.11 -20.49 -21.04
C ARG A 1055 2.97 -18.96 -21.04
N TYR A 1056 3.89 -18.25 -20.40
CA TYR A 1056 3.87 -16.80 -20.21
C TYR A 1056 5.07 -16.14 -20.88
N GLN A 1057 5.03 -14.81 -21.00
CA GLN A 1057 6.27 -14.10 -21.33
C GLN A 1057 7.23 -14.31 -20.16
N GLY A 1058 8.49 -14.62 -20.43
CA GLY A 1058 9.52 -14.74 -19.39
C GLY A 1058 9.84 -13.39 -18.76
N ALA A 1059 10.52 -13.38 -17.62
CA ALA A 1059 10.73 -12.20 -16.78
C ALA A 1059 11.20 -10.94 -17.53
N LYS A 1060 10.69 -9.76 -17.13
CA LYS A 1060 10.98 -8.46 -17.79
C LYS A 1060 12.45 -8.06 -17.77
N SER A 1061 13.22 -8.55 -16.80
CA SER A 1061 14.63 -8.16 -16.65
C SER A 1061 15.58 -8.97 -17.53
N ALA A 1062 16.40 -8.28 -18.31
CA ALA A 1062 17.55 -8.87 -19.01
C ALA A 1062 18.57 -9.52 -18.05
N SER A 1063 18.58 -9.16 -16.75
CA SER A 1063 19.48 -9.72 -15.75
C SER A 1063 19.09 -11.13 -15.26
N THR A 1064 17.84 -11.56 -15.48
CA THR A 1064 17.35 -12.91 -15.15
C THR A 1064 17.28 -13.83 -16.36
N GLY A 1065 17.51 -13.27 -17.57
CA GLY A 1065 18.02 -14.02 -18.71
C GLY A 1065 17.02 -14.49 -19.76
N TRP A 1066 15.73 -14.14 -19.72
CA TRP A 1066 14.77 -14.67 -20.70
C TRP A 1066 13.68 -13.69 -21.09
N VAL A 1067 13.60 -13.30 -22.37
CA VAL A 1067 12.36 -12.82 -23.01
C VAL A 1067 11.94 -13.85 -24.07
N PRO A 1068 11.28 -14.96 -23.67
CA PRO A 1068 10.59 -15.87 -24.57
C PRO A 1068 9.66 -15.05 -25.47
N ARG A 1069 9.92 -15.08 -26.77
CA ARG A 1069 9.08 -14.36 -27.74
C ARG A 1069 7.85 -15.15 -28.16
N LYS A 1070 7.80 -16.46 -27.87
CA LYS A 1070 6.66 -17.33 -28.22
C LYS A 1070 6.36 -18.30 -27.06
N THR A 1071 5.21 -18.11 -26.44
CA THR A 1071 4.66 -19.00 -25.41
C THR A 1071 4.39 -20.39 -25.98
N PHE A 1072 4.55 -21.43 -25.17
CA PHE A 1072 4.10 -22.77 -25.51
C PHE A 1072 2.58 -22.81 -25.46
N LEU A 1073 1.96 -23.18 -26.57
CA LEU A 1073 0.53 -23.49 -26.64
C LEU A 1073 0.34 -25.00 -26.80
N PRO A 1074 -0.43 -25.65 -25.92
CA PRO A 1074 -0.88 -27.02 -26.11
C PRO A 1074 -1.50 -27.21 -27.49
N HIS A 1075 -1.16 -28.26 -28.24
CA HIS A 1075 -1.80 -28.53 -29.53
C HIS A 1075 -3.11 -29.29 -29.29
N PRO A 1076 -4.27 -28.82 -29.81
CA PRO A 1076 -5.56 -29.45 -29.52
C PRO A 1076 -5.72 -30.84 -30.12
N LYS A 1077 -4.93 -31.19 -31.14
CA LYS A 1077 -4.88 -32.55 -31.71
C LYS A 1077 -3.84 -33.47 -31.06
N THR A 1078 -3.19 -33.06 -29.97
CA THR A 1078 -2.19 -33.91 -29.30
C THR A 1078 -2.82 -35.25 -28.91
N ALA A 1079 -2.14 -36.35 -29.24
CA ALA A 1079 -2.57 -37.68 -28.83
C ALA A 1079 -2.38 -37.84 -27.31
N LEU A 1080 -3.50 -37.93 -26.58
CA LEU A 1080 -3.53 -38.20 -25.15
C LEU A 1080 -3.83 -39.68 -24.90
N HIS A 1081 -3.29 -40.21 -23.81
CA HIS A 1081 -3.40 -41.62 -23.43
C HIS A 1081 -4.01 -41.69 -22.03
N HIS A 1082 -5.07 -42.48 -21.83
CA HIS A 1082 -5.62 -42.67 -20.47
C HIS A 1082 -4.94 -43.86 -19.80
N VAL A 1083 -4.09 -43.61 -18.80
CA VAL A 1083 -3.48 -44.65 -17.96
C VAL A 1083 -4.08 -44.59 -16.55
N GLY A 1084 -5.09 -45.40 -16.27
CA GLY A 1084 -5.66 -45.56 -14.92
C GLY A 1084 -6.71 -44.48 -14.53
N PRO A 1085 -6.82 -44.10 -13.23
CA PRO A 1085 -7.87 -43.20 -12.73
C PRO A 1085 -7.57 -41.70 -12.92
N HIS A 1086 -6.40 -41.33 -13.45
CA HIS A 1086 -6.00 -39.95 -13.68
C HIS A 1086 -6.32 -39.50 -15.12
N PHE A 1087 -6.61 -38.21 -15.29
CA PHE A 1087 -6.81 -37.60 -16.60
C PHE A 1087 -5.45 -37.14 -17.15
N ASP A 1088 -5.06 -37.66 -18.31
CA ASP A 1088 -3.88 -37.19 -19.05
C ASP A 1088 -4.14 -35.81 -19.66
N GLU A 1089 -3.09 -34.99 -19.73
CA GLU A 1089 -3.14 -33.61 -20.21
C GLU A 1089 -2.00 -33.33 -21.18
N VAL A 1090 -2.20 -32.35 -22.07
CA VAL A 1090 -1.16 -31.94 -23.02
C VAL A 1090 -0.01 -31.28 -22.27
N ASN A 1091 1.18 -31.82 -22.47
CA ASN A 1091 2.41 -31.41 -21.83
C ASN A 1091 3.42 -30.89 -22.86
N CYS A 1092 4.31 -30.01 -22.40
CA CYS A 1092 5.44 -29.54 -23.19
C CYS A 1092 6.66 -30.42 -22.90
N ASP A 1093 7.16 -31.10 -23.92
CA ASP A 1093 8.40 -31.86 -23.83
C ASP A 1093 9.57 -31.12 -24.49
N GLU A 1094 10.77 -31.27 -23.95
CA GLU A 1094 11.97 -30.59 -24.38
C GLU A 1094 13.12 -31.57 -24.59
N PHE A 1095 13.91 -31.34 -25.63
CA PHE A 1095 15.17 -32.07 -25.82
C PHE A 1095 16.27 -31.14 -26.37
N PRO A 1096 17.50 -31.14 -25.80
CA PRO A 1096 17.94 -31.97 -24.67
C PRO A 1096 17.26 -31.63 -23.32
N PHE A 1097 17.13 -32.63 -22.45
CA PHE A 1097 16.32 -32.56 -21.21
C PHE A 1097 16.77 -31.46 -20.23
N ALA A 1098 15.90 -31.07 -19.30
CA ALA A 1098 16.26 -30.19 -18.18
C ALA A 1098 17.43 -30.71 -17.33
N SER A 1099 17.56 -32.03 -17.16
CA SER A 1099 18.56 -32.71 -16.31
C SER A 1099 19.93 -32.88 -16.97
N THR A 1100 20.26 -32.06 -17.97
CA THR A 1100 21.56 -32.07 -18.63
C THR A 1100 22.09 -30.66 -18.89
N TYR A 1101 23.42 -30.50 -18.85
CA TYR A 1101 24.06 -29.22 -19.19
C TYR A 1101 23.86 -28.83 -20.66
N GLN A 1102 23.48 -29.77 -21.52
CA GLN A 1102 23.08 -29.54 -22.91
C GLN A 1102 21.63 -29.05 -23.05
N SER A 1103 20.90 -28.86 -21.94
CA SER A 1103 19.56 -28.27 -21.99
C SER A 1103 19.62 -26.89 -22.63
N ALA A 1104 18.78 -26.67 -23.63
CA ALA A 1104 18.77 -25.39 -24.35
C ALA A 1104 18.20 -24.23 -23.51
N GLY A 1105 17.42 -24.56 -22.48
CA GLY A 1105 16.95 -23.60 -21.46
C GLY A 1105 18.02 -23.19 -20.44
N MET A 1106 19.21 -23.79 -20.46
CA MET A 1106 20.30 -23.42 -19.57
C MET A 1106 21.23 -22.41 -20.23
N LYS A 1107 21.38 -21.24 -19.61
CA LYS A 1107 22.26 -20.16 -20.09
C LYS A 1107 23.75 -20.54 -20.00
N LYS A 1108 24.55 -20.06 -20.95
CA LYS A 1108 26.02 -20.18 -20.90
C LYS A 1108 26.63 -19.61 -19.63
N THR A 1109 26.04 -18.53 -19.08
CA THR A 1109 26.47 -17.93 -17.80
C THR A 1109 26.32 -18.86 -16.61
N ASN A 1110 25.40 -19.81 -16.68
CA ASN A 1110 25.16 -20.81 -15.64
C ASN A 1110 25.89 -22.14 -15.94
N GLY A 1111 26.70 -22.20 -16.99
CA GLY A 1111 27.41 -23.41 -17.43
C GLY A 1111 26.70 -24.21 -18.53
N GLY A 1112 25.58 -23.73 -19.09
CA GLY A 1112 24.87 -24.40 -20.18
C GLY A 1112 25.71 -24.50 -21.47
N LEU A 1113 25.65 -25.66 -22.13
CA LEU A 1113 26.48 -25.99 -23.29
C LEU A 1113 25.77 -25.82 -24.64
N ASN A 1114 24.45 -25.63 -24.64
CA ASN A 1114 23.64 -25.60 -25.85
C ASN A 1114 22.50 -24.56 -25.78
N GLU A 1115 22.80 -23.39 -25.20
CA GLU A 1115 21.82 -22.32 -25.01
C GLU A 1115 21.03 -21.95 -26.30
N ALA A 1116 19.71 -21.90 -26.20
CA ALA A 1116 18.80 -21.29 -27.17
C ALA A 1116 18.44 -19.86 -26.72
N PRO A 1117 18.94 -18.78 -27.32
CA PRO A 1117 18.82 -17.42 -26.78
C PRO A 1117 17.40 -16.91 -26.47
N ASN A 1118 16.38 -17.30 -27.26
CA ASN A 1118 14.97 -16.96 -27.06
C ASN A 1118 14.14 -18.10 -26.44
N GLY A 1119 14.81 -19.12 -25.90
CA GLY A 1119 14.24 -20.23 -25.15
C GLY A 1119 13.61 -21.23 -26.09
N GLY A 1120 12.52 -21.85 -25.66
CA GLY A 1120 11.86 -22.87 -26.47
C GLY A 1120 11.37 -22.38 -27.83
N ALA A 1121 11.25 -21.06 -28.05
CA ALA A 1121 10.86 -20.48 -29.33
C ALA A 1121 11.89 -20.68 -30.46
N ASP A 1122 13.16 -20.93 -30.12
CA ASP A 1122 14.23 -21.21 -31.10
C ASP A 1122 14.34 -22.72 -31.42
N CYS A 1123 13.51 -23.56 -30.80
CA CYS A 1123 13.52 -25.00 -31.01
C CYS A 1123 12.62 -25.44 -32.15
N MET A 1124 12.89 -26.62 -32.71
CA MET A 1124 11.93 -27.28 -33.60
C MET A 1124 10.64 -27.55 -32.83
N GLN A 1125 9.54 -27.03 -33.37
CA GLN A 1125 8.21 -27.15 -32.76
C GLN A 1125 7.52 -28.37 -33.33
N THR A 1126 7.22 -29.33 -32.48
CA THR A 1126 6.63 -30.62 -32.90
C THR A 1126 5.38 -30.92 -32.09
N VAL A 1127 4.61 -31.88 -32.59
CA VAL A 1127 3.42 -32.39 -31.93
C VAL A 1127 3.31 -33.88 -32.18
N SER A 1128 3.03 -34.65 -31.14
CA SER A 1128 2.48 -36.00 -31.33
C SER A 1128 0.97 -35.89 -31.44
N ALA A 1129 0.41 -36.15 -32.60
CA ALA A 1129 -1.01 -35.97 -32.89
C ALA A 1129 -1.63 -37.21 -33.54
N VAL A 1130 -2.92 -37.41 -33.31
CA VAL A 1130 -3.70 -38.36 -34.11
C VAL A 1130 -3.96 -37.72 -35.47
N ALA A 1131 -3.40 -38.31 -36.52
CA ALA A 1131 -3.56 -37.87 -37.90
C ALA A 1131 -4.91 -38.32 -38.48
N ASP A 1132 -5.26 -37.83 -39.67
CA ASP A 1132 -6.55 -38.13 -40.33
C ASP A 1132 -6.71 -39.62 -40.70
N ASP A 1133 -5.62 -40.39 -40.75
CA ASP A 1133 -5.63 -41.84 -40.96
C ASP A 1133 -5.94 -42.64 -39.67
N GLY A 1134 -6.14 -41.94 -38.55
CA GLY A 1134 -6.45 -42.52 -37.24
C GLY A 1134 -5.24 -43.04 -36.47
N LYS A 1135 -4.02 -42.89 -36.98
CA LYS A 1135 -2.80 -43.28 -36.29
C LYS A 1135 -2.15 -42.09 -35.59
N THR A 1136 -1.27 -42.38 -34.64
CA THR A 1136 -0.43 -41.37 -34.02
C THR A 1136 0.76 -41.06 -34.92
N HIS A 1137 0.97 -39.79 -35.22
CA HIS A 1137 2.09 -39.28 -35.98
C HIS A 1137 2.87 -38.27 -35.14
N PHE A 1138 4.19 -38.28 -35.26
CA PHE A 1138 5.05 -37.21 -34.77
C PHE A 1138 5.30 -36.23 -35.91
N LEU A 1139 4.73 -35.04 -35.77
CA LEU A 1139 4.65 -34.01 -36.81
C LEU A 1139 5.39 -32.76 -36.39
N ASP A 1140 5.77 -31.90 -37.34
CA ASP A 1140 6.01 -30.50 -37.01
C ASP A 1140 4.70 -29.74 -36.78
N ASP A 1141 4.68 -28.83 -35.82
CA ASP A 1141 3.47 -28.11 -35.45
C ASP A 1141 3.23 -26.95 -36.42
N THR A 1142 2.20 -27.08 -37.26
CA THR A 1142 1.89 -26.10 -38.33
C THR A 1142 1.45 -24.73 -37.81
N ARG A 1143 1.16 -24.61 -36.50
CA ARG A 1143 0.95 -23.31 -35.86
C ARG A 1143 2.25 -22.49 -35.77
N TYR A 1144 3.40 -23.14 -35.91
CA TYR A 1144 4.73 -22.54 -35.93
C TYR A 1144 5.36 -22.57 -37.33
N ASP A 1145 6.49 -21.87 -37.46
CA ASP A 1145 7.26 -21.81 -38.70
C ASP A 1145 7.80 -23.21 -39.02
N ALA A 1146 7.87 -23.57 -40.31
CA ALA A 1146 8.42 -24.87 -40.71
C ALA A 1146 9.84 -25.05 -40.18
N PRO A 1147 10.21 -26.25 -39.67
CA PRO A 1147 11.54 -26.48 -39.12
C PRO A 1147 12.61 -26.29 -40.21
N SER A 1148 13.66 -25.55 -39.86
CA SER A 1148 14.83 -25.34 -40.72
C SER A 1148 15.87 -26.46 -40.58
N PHE A 1149 15.74 -27.28 -39.53
CA PHE A 1149 16.71 -28.26 -39.04
C PHE A 1149 18.05 -27.63 -38.57
N ALA A 1150 18.12 -26.30 -38.48
CA ALA A 1150 19.25 -25.55 -37.92
C ALA A 1150 19.06 -25.19 -36.42
N GLU A 1151 17.95 -25.62 -35.82
CA GLU A 1151 17.62 -25.40 -34.42
C GLU A 1151 18.54 -26.24 -33.51
N ASN A 1152 18.76 -25.73 -32.30
CA ASN A 1152 19.63 -26.36 -31.29
C ASN A 1152 18.86 -27.35 -30.39
N CYS A 1153 17.55 -27.47 -30.54
CA CYS A 1153 16.67 -28.15 -29.59
C CYS A 1153 15.34 -28.51 -30.23
N GLY A 1154 14.58 -29.35 -29.54
CA GLY A 1154 13.19 -29.65 -29.82
C GLY A 1154 12.27 -29.23 -28.69
N ARG A 1155 11.08 -28.73 -29.03
CA ARG A 1155 9.96 -28.51 -28.11
C ARG A 1155 8.69 -29.11 -28.69
N SER A 1156 8.10 -30.07 -27.98
CA SER A 1156 6.96 -30.86 -28.48
C SER A 1156 5.71 -30.68 -27.62
N SER A 1157 4.55 -30.66 -28.27
CA SER A 1157 3.25 -30.87 -27.62
C SER A 1157 2.91 -32.38 -27.62
N MET A 1158 2.94 -33.00 -26.45
CA MET A 1158 2.72 -34.45 -26.29
C MET A 1158 1.93 -34.79 -25.02
N SER A 1159 1.50 -36.04 -24.89
CA SER A 1159 0.89 -36.57 -23.67
C SER A 1159 1.78 -36.38 -22.44
N GLY A 1160 1.18 -36.02 -21.31
CA GLY A 1160 1.86 -35.88 -20.02
C GLY A 1160 2.38 -37.20 -19.49
N ASP A 1161 1.61 -38.27 -19.69
CA ASP A 1161 2.02 -39.64 -19.35
C ASP A 1161 3.24 -40.09 -20.16
N VAL A 1162 3.28 -39.76 -21.46
CA VAL A 1162 4.40 -40.13 -22.34
C VAL A 1162 5.66 -39.34 -22.00
N ASN A 1163 5.55 -38.01 -21.83
CA ASN A 1163 6.70 -37.17 -21.47
C ASN A 1163 7.33 -37.67 -20.15
N GLN A 1164 6.53 -37.72 -19.08
CA GLN A 1164 7.03 -38.07 -17.76
C GLN A 1164 7.47 -39.53 -17.69
N GLY A 1165 6.72 -40.45 -18.31
CA GLY A 1165 7.02 -41.87 -18.31
C GLY A 1165 8.35 -42.20 -18.97
N SER A 1166 8.74 -41.48 -20.03
CA SER A 1166 10.00 -41.71 -20.76
C SER A 1166 11.26 -41.42 -19.94
N MET A 1167 11.17 -40.51 -18.96
CA MET A 1167 12.29 -40.06 -18.12
C MET A 1167 12.17 -40.49 -16.65
N GLN A 1168 11.03 -41.03 -16.21
CA GLN A 1168 10.81 -41.46 -14.83
C GLN A 1168 11.91 -42.41 -14.30
N PRO A 1169 12.41 -43.39 -15.09
CA PRO A 1169 13.50 -44.28 -14.65
C PRO A 1169 14.89 -43.64 -14.61
N PHE A 1170 15.06 -42.40 -15.09
CA PHE A 1170 16.38 -41.76 -15.19
C PHE A 1170 17.06 -41.60 -13.83
N GLY A 1171 16.30 -41.28 -12.78
CA GLY A 1171 16.83 -41.18 -11.42
C GLY A 1171 17.40 -42.50 -10.89
N GLU A 1172 16.74 -43.62 -11.23
CA GLU A 1172 17.25 -44.95 -10.92
C GLU A 1172 18.49 -45.30 -11.75
N PHE A 1173 18.49 -44.97 -13.05
CA PHE A 1173 19.69 -45.12 -13.89
C PHE A 1173 20.90 -44.34 -13.32
N ALA A 1174 20.72 -43.06 -12.99
CA ALA A 1174 21.78 -42.23 -12.42
C ALA A 1174 22.29 -42.78 -11.08
N ARG A 1175 21.40 -43.36 -10.26
CA ARG A 1175 21.77 -44.06 -9.03
C ARG A 1175 22.54 -45.34 -9.28
N THR A 1176 22.03 -46.23 -10.12
CA THR A 1176 22.64 -47.54 -10.42
C THR A 1176 24.02 -47.37 -11.03
N MET A 1177 24.19 -46.36 -11.88
CA MET A 1177 25.48 -46.01 -12.49
C MET A 1177 26.35 -45.09 -11.63
N ARG A 1178 25.85 -44.61 -10.48
CA ARG A 1178 26.47 -43.59 -9.62
C ARG A 1178 27.02 -42.40 -10.43
N LEU A 1179 26.18 -41.83 -11.28
CA LEU A 1179 26.54 -40.72 -12.16
C LEU A 1179 26.63 -39.42 -11.35
N LEU A 1180 27.80 -38.79 -11.28
CA LEU A 1180 28.00 -37.53 -10.55
C LEU A 1180 27.78 -36.31 -11.46
N ASP A 1181 27.50 -35.14 -10.86
CA ASP A 1181 27.35 -33.88 -11.59
C ASP A 1181 28.49 -33.67 -12.61
N THR A 1182 28.13 -33.22 -13.82
CA THR A 1182 28.99 -32.99 -15.00
C THR A 1182 29.50 -34.25 -15.73
N GLU A 1183 29.28 -35.45 -15.22
CA GLU A 1183 29.72 -36.68 -15.89
C GLU A 1183 28.92 -37.00 -17.14
N GLY A 1184 29.60 -37.60 -18.12
CA GLY A 1184 29.01 -37.96 -19.41
C GLY A 1184 28.11 -39.19 -19.33
N TYR A 1185 27.01 -39.19 -20.08
CA TYR A 1185 26.18 -40.35 -20.36
C TYR A 1185 25.66 -40.28 -21.81
N PHE A 1186 25.28 -41.44 -22.34
CA PHE A 1186 24.65 -41.54 -23.65
C PHE A 1186 23.15 -41.75 -23.52
N LEU A 1187 22.42 -41.32 -24.54
CA LEU A 1187 21.00 -41.59 -24.70
C LEU A 1187 20.79 -42.41 -25.98
N ASP A 1188 20.22 -43.60 -25.83
CA ASP A 1188 19.62 -44.34 -26.93
C ASP A 1188 18.09 -44.16 -26.88
N PRO A 1189 17.51 -43.35 -27.78
CA PRO A 1189 16.06 -43.20 -27.89
C PRO A 1189 15.40 -44.43 -28.55
N GLY A 1190 16.17 -45.46 -28.88
CA GLY A 1190 15.72 -46.63 -29.63
C GLY A 1190 16.10 -46.53 -31.11
N ASN A 1191 17.36 -46.18 -31.41
CA ASN A 1191 17.86 -45.94 -32.77
C ASN A 1191 17.50 -47.07 -33.77
N ALA A 1192 17.41 -48.31 -33.30
CA ALA A 1192 17.02 -49.46 -34.12
C ALA A 1192 15.60 -49.34 -34.72
N TRP A 1193 14.69 -48.60 -34.08
CA TRP A 1193 13.30 -48.40 -34.52
C TRP A 1193 13.18 -47.43 -35.71
N PHE A 1194 14.23 -46.65 -35.96
CA PHE A 1194 14.27 -45.60 -37.00
C PHE A 1194 15.10 -45.99 -38.22
N LYS A 1195 15.45 -47.27 -38.41
CA LYS A 1195 16.25 -47.75 -39.55
C LYS A 1195 15.68 -47.37 -40.92
N GLY A 1196 14.36 -47.19 -41.02
CA GLY A 1196 13.68 -46.77 -42.25
C GLY A 1196 13.65 -45.24 -42.49
N CYS A 1197 14.17 -44.43 -41.58
CA CYS A 1197 14.13 -42.97 -41.64
C CYS A 1197 15.43 -42.40 -42.22
N ASP A 1198 15.32 -41.66 -43.32
CA ASP A 1198 16.47 -41.05 -44.02
C ASP A 1198 16.63 -39.57 -43.64
N THR A 1199 17.61 -39.27 -42.80
CA THR A 1199 17.86 -37.90 -42.31
C THR A 1199 18.55 -37.00 -43.33
N SER A 1200 19.00 -37.53 -44.48
CA SER A 1200 19.63 -36.73 -45.54
C SER A 1200 18.62 -35.97 -46.42
N LYS A 1201 17.35 -36.39 -46.42
CA LYS A 1201 16.27 -35.74 -47.20
C LYS A 1201 15.89 -34.38 -46.63
N ALA A 1202 15.33 -33.50 -47.46
CA ALA A 1202 14.85 -32.19 -47.01
C ALA A 1202 13.71 -32.31 -45.98
N ALA A 1203 12.70 -33.13 -46.29
CA ALA A 1203 11.66 -33.54 -45.35
C ALA A 1203 11.96 -34.92 -44.75
N LEU A 1204 11.61 -35.11 -43.48
CA LEU A 1204 11.73 -36.37 -42.76
C LEU A 1204 10.37 -37.05 -42.68
N VAL A 1205 10.06 -37.85 -43.70
CA VAL A 1205 8.82 -38.63 -43.78
C VAL A 1205 9.19 -40.12 -43.72
N CYS A 1206 8.76 -40.82 -42.66
CA CYS A 1206 9.04 -42.24 -42.47
C CYS A 1206 8.06 -42.91 -41.50
N THR A 1207 8.22 -44.23 -41.33
CA THR A 1207 7.46 -45.02 -40.35
C THR A 1207 8.42 -45.64 -39.35
N MET A 1208 8.14 -45.41 -38.05
CA MET A 1208 8.87 -46.03 -36.96
C MET A 1208 8.42 -47.49 -36.81
N THR A 1209 9.36 -48.45 -36.85
CA THR A 1209 9.04 -49.88 -36.89
C THR A 1209 9.77 -50.62 -35.77
N LYS A 1210 9.05 -51.50 -35.05
CA LYS A 1210 9.65 -52.36 -34.01
C LYS A 1210 10.74 -53.27 -34.63
N PRO A 1211 11.99 -53.25 -34.10
CA PRO A 1211 13.11 -54.02 -34.63
C PRO A 1211 12.96 -55.53 -34.60
#